data_AF-A0A1G1YTB4-F1
#
_entry.id   AF-A0A1G1YTB4-F1
#
_cell.length_a   1.000
_cell.length_b   1.000
_cell.length_c   1.000
_cell.angle_alpha   90.00
_cell.angle_beta   90.00
_cell.angle_gamma   90.00
#
_symmetry.space_group_name_H-M   'P 1'
#
loop_
_entity.id
_entity.type
_entity.pdbx_description
1 polymer ?
#
loop_
_entity_poly.entity_id
_entity_poly.type
_entity_poly.pdbx_seq_one_letter_code
_entity_poly.pdbx_strand_id
1 'polypeptide(L)'
;MSSFFLLIVSALVFFFPVNVSAHSEVRIIEMTSNGFEPQEVTVDENSSIIFFNKDTKSRWPASNTHPTHELYPEFDPRKPIAPGESWAFKPKETGEWKFHDHLLPHMRGVLTVVKEEQDENQKQVDLEPDILSTTSTSIAEKNSLMDTIKNIWSDVLSKIKDIFNPSKPTEKNDAVISIEDFKKLSYDLQTKELEKIAEGNGAPRAWQLIKNVFAGEGGSSGNIHDLAHLAGILLYEKGGFEHITDCGSEFAFGCYHGFLDKAFAENLDHLPDAEQSCLKLGPPNSGPVASCIHGIGHGVASFYSTNDVEKALVTCRKLASGNEYCFDGVFMEFVRSAPDTFFKSDDPYYPCNSLEEKYGYAYSFSCGRNQPSLLMSRYKKGFDEVVGVCTRASSKPFKNACFESLGFSLAATGDARQIIAGCQKIGEDEFVAKCIKAAAGELVFQEVPGWPETSKEVCSGVSQGQRECLEHIERLIKEYHKQTSFNFRNLKSGEDASSYIREQLQVCYDTGGRDGCYKQAADALYNNLGLAQTLELFKNNEEYPEVYARCHEVTHYLSRLEYEKQGSIANVYAQCDSTCHGGCYHGTMEAYLKEYVDGDANLGSIFSTVCGKSQDYQKPIEFNECLHGMGHAAMFVTDMELMQSLQLCDRFSDQQHKERCYTGVFMENSSSSTSFDHASKYIKADDPFYPCNALEEKYQSLCWQYQSSYFSIISNQDWKKVARLCLQIPGKYHDRCFRTIGTNQVGFTSSLEMMKKDCDLMPSEHFKNVCVAGVVSSLSYRFVGETQKMIDFCSLADLQNRESCFKQIGSGVLDWNTDRDVAKKECQKISDPAGLSWCMSVI
;
A
#
# COMPACT_ATOMS: atom_id res chain seq x y z
N MET A 1 -43.18 -43.92 64.03
CA MET A 1 -42.63 -44.01 65.40
C MET A 1 -41.15 -43.69 65.28
N SER A 2 -40.79 -42.42 65.46
CA SER A 2 -40.19 -41.86 66.70
C SER A 2 -38.67 -41.91 66.60
N SER A 3 -37.86 -40.92 66.96
CA SER A 3 -38.02 -39.54 67.42
C SER A 3 -36.58 -39.03 67.74
N PHE A 4 -36.37 -37.70 67.71
CA PHE A 4 -35.43 -36.92 68.56
C PHE A 4 -33.90 -36.86 68.27
N PHE A 5 -33.49 -35.78 67.60
CA PHE A 5 -32.75 -34.59 68.11
C PHE A 5 -31.90 -34.63 69.41
N LEU A 6 -30.77 -33.89 69.33
CA LEU A 6 -29.92 -33.22 70.37
C LEU A 6 -28.64 -33.91 70.95
N LEU A 7 -27.48 -33.43 70.44
CA LEU A 7 -26.45 -32.60 71.11
C LEU A 7 -25.61 -33.10 72.31
N ILE A 8 -24.36 -32.59 72.35
CA ILE A 8 -23.28 -32.65 73.37
C ILE A 8 -22.34 -33.84 73.11
N VAL A 9 -21.07 -33.67 72.71
CA VAL A 9 -19.95 -33.12 73.50
C VAL A 9 -18.93 -32.42 72.60
N SER A 10 -18.79 -31.11 72.81
CA SER A 10 -17.58 -30.34 72.52
C SER A 10 -16.53 -30.68 73.58
N ALA A 11 -15.25 -30.60 73.18
CA ALA A 11 -14.03 -30.69 73.98
C ALA A 11 -13.55 -32.10 74.37
N LEU A 12 -12.62 -32.63 73.56
CA LEU A 12 -11.31 -33.19 74.01
C LEU A 12 -10.65 -33.98 72.87
N VAL A 13 -9.95 -33.31 71.95
CA VAL A 13 -8.63 -33.73 71.43
C VAL A 13 -7.90 -32.47 70.95
N PHE A 14 -7.45 -31.65 71.90
CA PHE A 14 -6.23 -30.85 71.71
C PHE A 14 -5.06 -31.71 72.21
N PHE A 15 -3.92 -31.60 71.54
CA PHE A 15 -2.64 -32.31 71.75
C PHE A 15 -2.43 -33.60 70.97
N PHE A 16 -2.34 -33.48 69.63
CA PHE A 16 -1.20 -33.97 68.84
C PHE A 16 -1.16 -33.17 67.51
N PRO A 17 -0.16 -32.30 67.26
CA PRO A 17 0.04 -31.72 65.94
C PRO A 17 0.74 -32.80 65.10
N VAL A 18 0.02 -33.37 64.14
CA VAL A 18 0.67 -34.05 63.01
C VAL A 18 1.02 -32.96 62.02
N ASN A 19 2.27 -32.52 62.02
CA ASN A 19 2.80 -31.66 60.95
C ASN A 19 2.95 -32.52 59.69
N VAL A 20 1.99 -32.38 58.78
CA VAL A 20 2.19 -32.71 57.36
C VAL A 20 2.33 -31.38 56.63
N SER A 21 3.55 -30.86 56.55
CA SER A 21 3.87 -29.79 55.62
C SER A 21 4.30 -30.42 54.30
N ALA A 22 3.35 -30.50 53.38
CA ALA A 22 3.60 -30.54 51.94
C ALA A 22 2.55 -29.62 51.33
N HIS A 23 2.89 -28.34 51.14
CA HIS A 23 1.99 -27.37 50.54
C HIS A 23 1.93 -27.61 49.03
N SER A 24 1.10 -28.57 48.59
CA SER A 24 0.62 -28.59 47.20
C SER A 24 -0.75 -27.92 47.16
N GLU A 25 -0.82 -26.63 46.90
CA GLU A 25 -2.10 -25.94 46.77
C GLU A 25 -2.66 -26.13 45.35
N VAL A 26 -3.97 -26.40 45.25
CA VAL A 26 -4.68 -26.43 43.97
C VAL A 26 -5.38 -25.09 43.80
N ARG A 27 -5.02 -24.34 42.77
CA ARG A 27 -5.68 -23.07 42.42
C ARG A 27 -6.61 -23.28 41.23
N ILE A 28 -7.80 -22.67 41.29
CA ILE A 28 -8.78 -22.73 40.20
C ILE A 28 -8.83 -21.37 39.52
N ILE A 29 -8.76 -21.36 38.20
CA ILE A 29 -9.03 -20.23 37.33
C ILE A 29 -10.29 -20.56 36.54
N GLU A 30 -11.38 -19.82 36.77
CA GLU A 30 -12.61 -19.94 36.00
C GLU A 30 -12.45 -19.19 34.67
N MET A 31 -12.82 -19.83 33.56
CA MET A 31 -12.93 -19.21 32.23
C MET A 31 -14.39 -18.88 32.00
N THR A 32 -14.72 -17.60 31.94
CA THR A 32 -16.09 -17.09 31.83
C THR A 32 -16.29 -16.44 30.46
N SER A 33 -17.51 -15.96 30.17
CA SER A 33 -17.78 -15.14 28.99
C SER A 33 -16.94 -13.86 28.95
N ASN A 34 -16.36 -13.46 30.07
CA ASN A 34 -15.67 -12.18 30.26
C ASN A 34 -14.15 -12.34 30.46
N GLY A 35 -13.61 -13.55 30.54
CA GLY A 35 -12.17 -13.79 30.69
C GLY A 35 -11.82 -14.82 31.77
N PHE A 36 -10.65 -14.62 32.40
CA PHE A 36 -10.13 -15.51 33.45
C PHE A 36 -10.37 -14.92 34.85
N GLU A 37 -10.87 -15.74 35.78
CA GLU A 37 -11.14 -15.35 37.17
C GLU A 37 -10.51 -16.35 38.16
N PRO A 38 -9.51 -15.96 38.99
CA PRO A 38 -8.82 -14.68 38.96
C PRO A 38 -7.97 -14.50 37.70
N GLN A 39 -7.77 -13.25 37.28
CA GLN A 39 -6.96 -12.93 36.10
C GLN A 39 -5.45 -13.07 36.35
N GLU A 40 -5.02 -12.78 37.58
CA GLU A 40 -3.64 -12.98 38.03
C GLU A 40 -3.62 -13.97 39.20
N VAL A 41 -2.70 -14.93 39.15
CA VAL A 41 -2.52 -15.90 40.24
C VAL A 41 -1.03 -16.08 40.55
N THR A 42 -0.70 -16.13 41.84
CA THR A 42 0.64 -16.49 42.31
C THR A 42 0.58 -17.85 42.99
N VAL A 43 1.47 -18.76 42.59
CA VAL A 43 1.58 -20.13 43.13
C VAL A 43 3.05 -20.49 43.33
N ASP A 44 3.34 -21.46 44.20
CA ASP A 44 4.66 -22.08 44.27
C ASP A 44 4.88 -23.11 43.13
N GLU A 45 6.12 -23.49 42.89
CA GLU A 45 6.51 -24.46 41.85
C GLU A 45 5.94 -25.88 42.03
N ASN A 46 5.40 -26.22 43.20
CA ASN A 46 4.81 -27.53 43.49
C ASN A 46 3.27 -27.56 43.34
N SER A 47 2.63 -26.39 43.24
CA SER A 47 1.19 -26.20 43.11
C SER A 47 0.63 -26.62 41.73
N SER A 48 -0.67 -26.90 41.66
CA SER A 48 -1.39 -27.24 40.41
C SER A 48 -2.51 -26.24 40.14
N ILE A 49 -2.70 -25.87 38.88
CA ILE A 49 -3.70 -24.89 38.46
C ILE A 49 -4.76 -25.63 37.65
N ILE A 50 -6.04 -25.43 37.98
CA ILE A 50 -7.18 -25.98 37.25
C ILE A 50 -7.87 -24.84 36.52
N PHE A 51 -7.86 -24.89 35.20
CA PHE A 51 -8.69 -24.04 34.36
C PHE A 51 -10.06 -24.69 34.20
N PHE A 52 -11.11 -24.06 34.73
CA PHE A 52 -12.49 -24.57 34.67
C PHE A 52 -13.33 -23.73 33.72
N ASN A 53 -13.90 -24.34 32.67
CA ASN A 53 -14.74 -23.62 31.73
C ASN A 53 -16.16 -23.43 32.28
N LYS A 54 -16.49 -22.20 32.67
CA LYS A 54 -17.80 -21.78 33.18
C LYS A 54 -18.61 -21.01 32.13
N ASP A 55 -18.03 -20.77 30.95
CA ASP A 55 -18.73 -20.16 29.83
C ASP A 55 -19.64 -21.17 29.11
N THR A 56 -20.54 -20.64 28.30
CA THR A 56 -21.43 -21.34 27.37
C THR A 56 -20.73 -21.79 26.08
N LYS A 57 -19.52 -21.29 25.82
CA LYS A 57 -18.68 -21.63 24.65
C LYS A 57 -17.43 -22.38 25.10
N SER A 58 -16.80 -23.10 24.16
CA SER A 58 -15.50 -23.73 24.42
C SER A 58 -14.44 -22.66 24.69
N ARG A 59 -13.46 -23.00 25.53
CA ARG A 59 -12.40 -22.10 26.01
C ARG A 59 -11.05 -22.79 25.96
N TRP A 60 -9.97 -22.05 25.68
CA TRP A 60 -8.66 -22.65 25.52
C TRP A 60 -7.56 -21.78 26.16
N PRO A 61 -7.19 -22.02 27.43
CA PRO A 61 -6.10 -21.29 28.08
C PRO A 61 -4.75 -21.76 27.54
N ALA A 62 -3.94 -20.84 27.02
CA ALA A 62 -2.61 -21.16 26.51
C ALA A 62 -1.61 -20.03 26.75
N SER A 63 -0.34 -20.37 26.92
CA SER A 63 0.72 -19.37 27.08
C SER A 63 0.83 -18.45 25.86
N ASN A 64 1.32 -17.23 26.10
CA ASN A 64 1.73 -16.34 25.01
C ASN A 64 2.90 -16.97 24.21
N THR A 65 3.17 -16.54 22.97
CA THR A 65 2.46 -15.56 22.12
C THR A 65 1.32 -16.23 21.33
N HIS A 66 0.19 -15.55 21.09
CA HIS A 66 -0.88 -16.12 20.25
C HIS A 66 -0.48 -16.12 18.76
N PRO A 67 -0.84 -17.11 17.92
CA PRO A 67 -1.41 -18.41 18.25
C PRO A 67 -0.35 -19.50 18.53
N THR A 68 0.94 -19.16 18.52
CA THR A 68 2.06 -20.13 18.51
C THR A 68 2.37 -20.76 19.89
N HIS A 69 2.03 -20.05 20.97
CA HIS A 69 2.19 -20.43 22.38
C HIS A 69 3.63 -20.80 22.81
N GLU A 70 4.62 -20.20 22.16
CA GLU A 70 6.02 -20.64 22.26
C GLU A 70 6.76 -20.21 23.54
N LEU A 71 6.25 -19.24 24.32
CA LEU A 71 6.94 -18.80 25.53
C LEU A 71 6.88 -19.86 26.62
N TYR A 72 5.79 -20.61 26.70
CA TYR A 72 5.69 -21.78 27.57
C TYR A 72 4.86 -22.90 26.91
N PRO A 73 5.46 -23.69 25.99
CA PRO A 73 4.75 -24.65 25.15
C PRO A 73 3.98 -25.75 25.90
N GLU A 74 4.38 -26.06 27.14
CA GLU A 74 3.67 -27.00 28.01
C GLU A 74 2.43 -26.41 28.67
N PHE A 75 2.33 -25.09 28.75
CA PHE A 75 1.14 -24.38 29.19
C PHE A 75 0.18 -24.20 28.00
N ASP A 76 -0.21 -25.32 27.40
CA ASP A 76 -1.18 -25.39 26.31
C ASP A 76 -1.88 -26.77 26.32
N PRO A 77 -3.21 -26.86 26.50
CA PRO A 77 -3.96 -28.11 26.42
C PRO A 77 -4.04 -28.68 24.99
N ARG A 78 -3.66 -27.91 23.97
CA ARG A 78 -3.66 -28.21 22.53
C ARG A 78 -5.04 -28.53 21.95
N LYS A 79 -6.09 -28.19 22.69
CA LYS A 79 -7.49 -28.36 22.29
C LYS A 79 -8.40 -27.46 23.14
N PRO A 80 -9.56 -27.06 22.60
CA PRO A 80 -10.59 -26.39 23.39
C PRO A 80 -11.13 -27.28 24.53
N ILE A 81 -11.43 -26.65 25.66
CA ILE A 81 -12.10 -27.19 26.84
C ILE A 81 -13.59 -26.88 26.70
N ALA A 82 -14.45 -27.89 26.71
CA ALA A 82 -15.89 -27.71 26.55
C ALA A 82 -16.55 -27.05 27.78
N PRO A 83 -17.72 -26.41 27.65
CA PRO A 83 -18.49 -25.90 28.80
C PRO A 83 -18.66 -26.93 29.92
N GLY A 84 -18.30 -26.56 31.14
CA GLY A 84 -18.37 -27.43 32.32
C GLY A 84 -17.20 -28.42 32.49
N GLU A 85 -16.23 -28.44 31.57
CA GLU A 85 -15.00 -29.24 31.70
C GLU A 85 -13.85 -28.43 32.31
N SER A 86 -12.77 -29.12 32.69
CA SER A 86 -11.56 -28.49 33.19
C SER A 86 -10.28 -29.11 32.65
N TRP A 87 -9.20 -28.34 32.72
CA TRP A 87 -7.84 -28.78 32.43
C TRP A 87 -6.91 -28.42 33.59
N ALA A 88 -6.08 -29.38 34.00
CA ALA A 88 -5.10 -29.18 35.06
C ALA A 88 -3.71 -28.94 34.45
N PHE A 89 -3.07 -27.85 34.86
CA PHE A 89 -1.71 -27.47 34.51
C PHE A 89 -0.81 -27.51 35.75
N LYS A 90 0.38 -28.07 35.60
CA LYS A 90 1.41 -28.05 36.64
C LYS A 90 2.65 -27.31 36.11
N PRO A 91 2.97 -26.11 36.63
CA PRO A 91 4.17 -25.40 36.21
C PRO A 91 5.44 -26.21 36.52
N LYS A 92 6.41 -26.10 35.64
CA LYS A 92 7.76 -26.70 35.76
C LYS A 92 8.86 -25.66 35.90
N GLU A 93 8.56 -24.40 35.59
CA GLU A 93 9.52 -23.31 35.55
C GLU A 93 9.02 -22.15 36.41
N THR A 94 9.89 -21.64 37.28
CA THR A 94 9.63 -20.44 38.08
C THR A 94 9.74 -19.20 37.21
N GLY A 95 8.84 -18.25 37.37
CA GLY A 95 8.78 -17.05 36.54
C GLY A 95 7.38 -16.45 36.51
N GLU A 96 7.26 -15.31 35.83
CA GLU A 96 5.97 -14.71 35.51
C GLU A 96 5.57 -15.11 34.09
N TRP A 97 4.51 -15.88 33.96
CA TRP A 97 4.04 -16.47 32.70
C TRP A 97 2.71 -15.84 32.30
N LYS A 98 2.70 -15.09 31.20
CA LYS A 98 1.48 -14.54 30.60
C LYS A 98 0.80 -15.59 29.73
N PHE A 99 -0.53 -15.62 29.76
CA PHE A 99 -1.36 -16.54 28.99
C PHE A 99 -2.63 -15.87 28.47
N HIS A 100 -3.29 -16.47 27.49
CA HIS A 100 -4.52 -15.98 26.88
C HIS A 100 -5.48 -17.12 26.52
N ASP A 101 -6.72 -16.80 26.11
CA ASP A 101 -7.63 -17.76 25.49
C ASP A 101 -7.33 -17.86 24.00
N HIS A 102 -6.90 -19.02 23.49
CA HIS A 102 -6.59 -19.23 22.07
C HIS A 102 -7.77 -18.94 21.15
N LEU A 103 -9.01 -19.15 21.59
CA LEU A 103 -10.20 -18.84 20.80
C LEU A 103 -10.60 -17.37 20.90
N LEU A 104 -10.23 -16.68 21.98
CA LEU A 104 -10.48 -15.26 22.20
C LEU A 104 -9.21 -14.58 22.78
N PRO A 105 -8.18 -14.31 21.96
CA PRO A 105 -6.82 -13.96 22.41
C PRO A 105 -6.67 -12.67 23.21
N HIS A 106 -7.75 -11.88 23.25
CA HIS A 106 -7.87 -10.66 24.05
C HIS A 106 -8.19 -10.96 25.53
N MET A 107 -8.69 -12.14 25.85
CA MET A 107 -8.83 -12.60 27.23
C MET A 107 -7.46 -13.09 27.69
N ARG A 108 -6.85 -12.38 28.64
CA ARG A 108 -5.45 -12.60 29.07
C ARG A 108 -5.37 -12.76 30.59
N GLY A 109 -4.38 -13.51 31.05
CA GLY A 109 -4.08 -13.68 32.46
C GLY A 109 -2.58 -13.80 32.74
N VAL A 110 -2.21 -13.74 34.02
CA VAL A 110 -0.83 -13.84 34.50
C VAL A 110 -0.70 -14.92 35.55
N LEU A 111 0.27 -15.80 35.38
CA LEU A 111 0.63 -16.85 36.31
C LEU A 111 2.05 -16.59 36.84
N THR A 112 2.17 -16.25 38.12
CA THR A 112 3.47 -16.08 38.78
C THR A 112 3.82 -17.33 39.58
N VAL A 113 4.94 -17.97 39.23
CA VAL A 113 5.43 -19.19 39.86
C VAL A 113 6.69 -18.87 40.68
N VAL A 114 6.60 -18.99 42.00
CA VAL A 114 7.69 -18.71 42.94
C VAL A 114 8.31 -20.00 43.51
N LYS A 115 9.54 -19.91 44.00
CA LYS A 115 10.15 -21.01 44.77
C LYS A 115 9.52 -21.09 46.16
N GLU A 116 9.38 -22.30 46.68
CA GLU A 116 8.88 -22.54 48.04
C GLU A 116 9.85 -21.93 49.07
N GLU A 117 9.35 -21.07 49.98
CA GLU A 117 10.16 -20.56 51.09
C GLU A 117 10.42 -21.70 52.10
N GLN A 118 11.70 -22.01 52.34
CA GLN A 118 12.09 -22.91 53.43
C GLN A 118 12.14 -22.12 54.74
N ASP A 119 11.34 -22.54 55.73
CA ASP A 119 11.34 -22.01 57.09
C ASP A 119 12.75 -22.15 57.73
N GLU A 120 13.51 -21.05 57.76
CA GLU A 120 14.80 -20.98 58.46
C GLU A 120 14.57 -20.81 59.97
N ASN A 121 14.59 -21.93 60.71
CA ASN A 121 14.74 -21.86 62.17
C ASN A 121 15.49 -23.08 62.74
N GLN A 122 16.83 -23.10 62.62
CA GLN A 122 17.72 -23.69 63.63
C GLN A 122 19.18 -23.25 63.49
N LYS A 123 19.67 -22.59 64.55
CA LYS A 123 21.03 -22.07 64.81
C LYS A 123 22.16 -23.12 64.67
N GLN A 124 23.37 -22.70 64.26
CA GLN A 124 24.50 -22.45 65.18
C GLN A 124 25.84 -22.03 64.51
N VAL A 125 26.40 -20.94 65.07
CA VAL A 125 27.81 -20.67 65.44
C VAL A 125 28.82 -20.23 64.35
N ASP A 126 28.99 -18.89 64.30
CA ASP A 126 30.20 -18.07 64.45
C ASP A 126 31.57 -18.57 63.95
N LEU A 127 32.22 -17.80 63.05
CA LEU A 127 33.32 -16.85 63.36
C LEU A 127 34.03 -16.34 62.06
N GLU A 128 33.83 -15.04 61.77
CA GLU A 128 34.77 -13.97 61.29
C GLU A 128 35.92 -14.22 60.26
N PRO A 129 36.48 -13.15 59.62
CA PRO A 129 35.86 -12.00 58.93
C PRO A 129 36.59 -11.62 57.60
N ASP A 130 36.02 -10.64 56.89
CA ASP A 130 36.62 -9.65 55.97
C ASP A 130 37.93 -9.94 55.17
N ILE A 131 37.94 -9.54 53.89
CA ILE A 131 38.72 -8.36 53.42
C ILE A 131 38.51 -8.12 51.91
N LEU A 132 38.30 -6.84 51.64
CA LEU A 132 38.26 -6.11 50.37
C LEU A 132 39.55 -6.23 49.53
N SER A 133 39.41 -5.94 48.22
CA SER A 133 40.35 -5.11 47.42
C SER A 133 41.41 -5.78 46.51
N THR A 134 41.22 -5.47 45.22
CA THR A 134 42.22 -4.93 44.25
C THR A 134 43.16 -5.83 43.41
N THR A 135 42.90 -5.74 42.09
CA THR A 135 43.80 -5.42 40.96
C THR A 135 44.92 -6.37 40.50
N SER A 136 44.73 -6.81 39.24
CA SER A 136 45.61 -6.70 38.06
C SER A 136 46.97 -7.42 37.97
N THR A 137 47.06 -8.17 36.85
CA THR A 137 48.16 -8.33 35.86
C THR A 137 49.31 -9.33 36.09
N SER A 138 49.24 -10.38 35.25
CA SER A 138 50.28 -10.97 34.37
C SER A 138 51.50 -11.68 34.95
N ILE A 139 51.71 -12.96 34.59
CA ILE A 139 52.63 -13.44 33.52
C ILE A 139 52.63 -14.99 33.48
N ALA A 140 52.61 -15.51 32.24
CA ALA A 140 53.04 -16.80 31.67
C ALA A 140 53.53 -17.96 32.57
N GLU A 141 53.09 -19.20 32.27
CA GLU A 141 53.86 -20.14 31.41
C GLU A 141 53.07 -21.41 31.04
N LYS A 142 53.50 -22.02 29.94
CA LYS A 142 52.86 -23.07 29.14
C LYS A 142 53.16 -24.49 29.63
N ASN A 143 52.29 -25.41 29.19
CA ASN A 143 52.51 -26.77 28.65
C ASN A 143 51.44 -27.71 29.25
N SER A 144 50.81 -28.66 28.58
CA SER A 144 51.01 -29.29 27.27
C SER A 144 49.76 -30.14 27.04
N LEU A 145 49.03 -29.95 25.94
CA LEU A 145 47.95 -30.88 25.54
C LEU A 145 47.91 -31.06 24.02
N MET A 146 49.07 -31.36 23.44
CA MET A 146 49.20 -31.79 22.06
C MET A 146 50.20 -32.93 21.98
N ASP A 147 49.81 -34.10 22.51
CA ASP A 147 50.46 -35.37 22.15
C ASP A 147 49.57 -36.59 22.45
N THR A 148 48.26 -36.48 22.18
CA THR A 148 47.43 -37.69 22.02
C THR A 148 46.26 -37.46 21.05
N ILE A 149 46.56 -36.95 19.86
CA ILE A 149 45.71 -37.20 18.69
C ILE A 149 46.02 -38.63 18.24
N LYS A 150 45.03 -39.53 18.25
CA LYS A 150 44.79 -40.63 17.29
C LYS A 150 43.81 -41.64 17.88
N ASN A 151 42.57 -41.63 17.37
CA ASN A 151 41.71 -42.81 17.09
C ASN A 151 40.20 -42.51 17.06
N ILE A 152 39.76 -41.37 16.52
CA ILE A 152 38.34 -41.18 16.11
C ILE A 152 38.26 -40.34 14.81
N TRP A 153 39.12 -40.65 13.82
CA TRP A 153 39.14 -39.92 12.53
C TRP A 153 39.32 -40.86 11.33
N SER A 154 38.75 -42.08 11.39
CA SER A 154 38.75 -43.00 10.25
C SER A 154 37.36 -43.53 9.83
N ASP A 155 36.26 -43.11 10.47
CA ASP A 155 34.89 -43.51 10.05
C ASP A 155 34.01 -42.37 9.52
N VAL A 156 34.54 -41.13 9.44
CA VAL A 156 33.79 -39.95 8.98
C VAL A 156 34.20 -39.49 7.57
N LEU A 157 35.33 -39.96 7.04
CA LEU A 157 35.88 -39.48 5.76
C LEU A 157 35.55 -40.38 4.54
N SER A 158 34.63 -41.34 4.67
CA SER A 158 34.10 -42.12 3.55
C SER A 158 32.73 -41.67 3.05
N LYS A 159 32.15 -40.59 3.62
CA LYS A 159 30.84 -40.02 3.19
C LYS A 159 30.90 -38.59 2.62
N ILE A 160 32.08 -38.01 2.46
CA ILE A 160 32.26 -36.64 1.92
C ILE A 160 33.07 -36.69 0.62
N LYS A 161 32.64 -37.51 -0.36
CA LYS A 161 33.26 -37.53 -1.69
C LYS A 161 32.28 -37.62 -2.87
N ASP A 162 31.05 -37.15 -2.66
CA ASP A 162 30.06 -36.93 -3.75
C ASP A 162 29.58 -35.46 -3.83
N ILE A 163 30.28 -34.50 -3.21
CA ILE A 163 29.88 -33.08 -3.15
C ILE A 163 30.41 -32.22 -4.32
N PHE A 164 31.07 -32.78 -5.33
CA PHE A 164 31.50 -32.01 -6.51
C PHE A 164 31.09 -32.66 -7.82
N ASN A 165 29.81 -32.50 -8.18
CA ASN A 165 29.34 -32.53 -9.56
C ASN A 165 28.11 -31.61 -9.69
N PRO A 166 28.13 -30.53 -10.50
CA PRO A 166 27.02 -29.60 -10.57
C PRO A 166 25.97 -30.12 -11.57
N SER A 167 25.12 -31.02 -11.12
CA SER A 167 23.84 -31.30 -11.79
C SER A 167 22.73 -30.51 -11.09
N LYS A 168 22.07 -29.66 -11.87
CA LYS A 168 20.92 -28.79 -11.54
C LYS A 168 20.05 -29.33 -10.38
N PRO A 169 19.67 -28.50 -9.39
CA PRO A 169 18.57 -28.85 -8.51
C PRO A 169 17.28 -28.78 -9.33
N THR A 170 16.65 -29.93 -9.51
CA THR A 170 15.27 -30.06 -9.96
C THR A 170 14.36 -29.40 -8.93
N GLU A 171 13.51 -28.49 -9.40
CA GLU A 171 12.38 -27.91 -8.68
C GLU A 171 11.58 -29.01 -7.96
N LYS A 172 11.43 -28.87 -6.64
CA LYS A 172 10.30 -29.48 -5.95
C LYS A 172 9.10 -28.59 -6.22
N ASN A 173 8.15 -29.12 -7.00
CA ASN A 173 6.79 -28.60 -7.09
C ASN A 173 6.14 -28.67 -5.70
N ASP A 174 6.24 -27.60 -4.92
CA ASP A 174 5.37 -27.39 -3.77
C ASP A 174 4.08 -26.73 -4.29
N ALA A 175 3.01 -27.52 -4.39
CA ALA A 175 1.71 -27.02 -4.81
C ALA A 175 1.19 -26.01 -3.78
N VAL A 176 1.21 -24.72 -4.15
CA VAL A 176 0.56 -23.64 -3.41
C VAL A 176 -0.95 -23.87 -3.44
N ILE A 177 -1.59 -23.92 -2.26
CA ILE A 177 -3.05 -24.05 -2.15
C ILE A 177 -3.75 -22.96 -2.98
N SER A 178 -4.81 -23.33 -3.71
CA SER A 178 -5.56 -22.35 -4.51
C SER A 178 -6.34 -21.39 -3.59
N ILE A 179 -6.63 -20.17 -4.08
CA ILE A 179 -7.43 -19.17 -3.33
C ILE A 179 -8.78 -19.75 -2.87
N GLU A 180 -9.44 -20.47 -3.78
CA GLU A 180 -10.76 -21.06 -3.53
C GLU A 180 -10.70 -22.20 -2.50
N ASP A 181 -9.59 -22.93 -2.43
CA ASP A 181 -9.42 -24.01 -1.47
C ASP A 181 -9.03 -23.47 -0.09
N PHE A 182 -8.21 -22.42 -0.02
CA PHE A 182 -7.87 -21.76 1.24
C PHE A 182 -9.10 -21.14 1.92
N LYS A 183 -10.02 -20.52 1.16
CA LYS A 183 -11.28 -19.98 1.70
C LYS A 183 -12.23 -21.02 2.29
N LYS A 184 -12.14 -22.28 1.86
CA LYS A 184 -13.01 -23.37 2.35
C LYS A 184 -12.52 -24.00 3.66
N LEU A 185 -11.27 -23.74 4.05
CA LEU A 185 -10.69 -24.26 5.27
C LEU A 185 -11.35 -23.63 6.51
N SER A 186 -11.41 -24.39 7.61
CA SER A 186 -11.73 -23.81 8.92
C SER A 186 -10.60 -22.89 9.38
N TYR A 187 -10.90 -21.95 10.27
CA TYR A 187 -9.90 -21.02 10.81
C TYR A 187 -8.62 -21.71 11.32
N ASP A 188 -8.73 -22.75 12.14
CA ASP A 188 -7.57 -23.51 12.66
C ASP A 188 -6.74 -24.20 11.56
N LEU A 189 -7.32 -24.46 10.39
CA LEU A 189 -6.60 -25.03 9.25
C LEU A 189 -5.99 -23.93 8.38
N GLN A 190 -6.63 -22.76 8.31
CA GLN A 190 -6.07 -21.58 7.65
C GLN A 190 -4.80 -21.12 8.36
N THR A 191 -4.80 -21.06 9.69
CA THR A 191 -3.61 -20.68 10.48
C THR A 191 -2.45 -21.64 10.26
N LYS A 192 -2.69 -22.95 10.34
CA LYS A 192 -1.67 -23.98 10.09
C LYS A 192 -1.10 -23.94 8.67
N GLU A 193 -1.94 -23.69 7.67
CA GLU A 193 -1.44 -23.59 6.29
C GLU A 193 -0.60 -22.31 6.10
N LEU A 194 -0.96 -21.19 6.75
CA LEU A 194 -0.15 -19.98 6.74
C LEU A 194 1.21 -20.18 7.40
N GLU A 195 1.27 -20.86 8.54
CA GLU A 195 2.53 -21.23 9.21
C GLU A 195 3.41 -22.08 8.28
N LYS A 196 2.82 -23.11 7.67
CA LYS A 196 3.51 -24.00 6.71
C LYS A 196 4.05 -23.23 5.50
N ILE A 197 3.27 -22.30 4.94
CA ILE A 197 3.72 -21.43 3.83
C ILE A 197 4.85 -20.51 4.30
N ALA A 198 4.74 -19.94 5.50
CA ALA A 198 5.79 -19.09 6.05
C ALA A 198 7.11 -19.86 6.26
N GLU A 199 7.04 -21.12 6.67
CA GLU A 199 8.20 -22.01 6.83
C GLU A 199 8.80 -22.48 5.50
N GLY A 200 7.97 -22.84 4.53
CA GLY A 200 8.43 -23.39 3.24
C GLY A 200 8.77 -22.34 2.19
N ASN A 201 7.99 -21.26 2.12
CA ASN A 201 8.04 -20.25 1.06
C ASN A 201 8.33 -18.83 1.58
N GLY A 202 8.46 -18.65 2.89
CA GLY A 202 8.76 -17.37 3.54
C GLY A 202 7.53 -16.63 4.05
N ALA A 203 7.68 -15.91 5.17
CA ALA A 203 6.59 -15.16 5.81
C ALA A 203 5.93 -14.09 4.91
N PRO A 204 6.66 -13.36 4.03
CA PRO A 204 6.02 -12.45 3.07
C PRO A 204 5.03 -13.17 2.14
N ARG A 205 5.28 -14.43 1.80
CA ARG A 205 4.37 -15.19 0.93
C ARG A 205 3.07 -15.54 1.64
N ALA A 206 3.11 -15.85 2.93
CA ALA A 206 1.91 -16.07 3.73
C ALA A 206 1.05 -14.80 3.80
N TRP A 207 1.67 -13.64 4.01
CA TRP A 207 0.96 -12.35 3.98
C TRP A 207 0.33 -12.06 2.61
N GLN A 208 1.07 -12.26 1.53
CA GLN A 208 0.55 -12.06 0.17
C GLN A 208 -0.61 -12.99 -0.17
N LEU A 209 -0.64 -14.22 0.36
CA LEU A 209 -1.77 -15.12 0.19
C LEU A 209 -3.04 -14.53 0.79
N ILE A 210 -3.00 -14.04 2.03
CA ILE A 210 -4.16 -13.45 2.71
C ILE A 210 -4.69 -12.25 1.90
N LYS A 211 -3.78 -11.35 1.46
CA LYS A 211 -4.15 -10.19 0.63
C LYS A 211 -4.87 -10.58 -0.65
N ASN A 212 -4.37 -11.59 -1.35
CA ASN A 212 -4.97 -12.06 -2.59
C ASN A 212 -6.29 -12.78 -2.36
N VAL A 213 -6.38 -13.60 -1.31
CA VAL A 213 -7.57 -14.39 -1.01
C VAL A 213 -8.75 -13.49 -0.65
N PHE A 214 -8.52 -12.48 0.17
CA PHE A 214 -9.56 -11.60 0.72
C PHE A 214 -9.54 -10.20 0.09
N ALA A 215 -9.00 -10.06 -1.12
CA ALA A 215 -8.99 -8.80 -1.85
C ALA A 215 -10.43 -8.24 -2.00
N GLY A 216 -10.63 -6.99 -1.57
CA GLY A 216 -11.93 -6.32 -1.62
C GLY A 216 -12.91 -6.70 -0.49
N GLU A 217 -12.49 -7.49 0.50
CA GLU A 217 -13.28 -7.78 1.70
C GLU A 217 -12.89 -6.83 2.85
N GLY A 218 -13.90 -6.35 3.59
CA GLY A 218 -13.69 -5.44 4.72
C GLY A 218 -12.91 -6.12 5.86
N GLY A 219 -11.93 -5.41 6.42
CA GLY A 219 -11.00 -5.99 7.39
C GLY A 219 -11.60 -6.53 8.69
N SER A 220 -12.75 -6.00 9.09
CA SER A 220 -13.51 -6.42 10.27
C SER A 220 -14.47 -7.58 10.02
N SER A 221 -14.48 -8.16 8.81
CA SER A 221 -15.35 -9.28 8.47
C SER A 221 -14.73 -10.63 8.83
N GLY A 222 -15.48 -11.46 9.54
CA GLY A 222 -15.06 -12.80 9.94
C GLY A 222 -13.77 -12.80 10.77
N ASN A 223 -12.87 -13.74 10.45
CA ASN A 223 -11.59 -13.93 11.17
C ASN A 223 -10.40 -13.37 10.36
N ILE A 224 -10.65 -12.55 9.33
CA ILE A 224 -9.59 -12.07 8.41
C ILE A 224 -8.58 -11.21 9.14
N HIS A 225 -9.04 -10.34 10.05
CA HIS A 225 -8.18 -9.55 10.92
C HIS A 225 -7.21 -10.40 11.74
N ASP A 226 -7.70 -11.51 12.31
CA ASP A 226 -6.88 -12.39 13.15
C ASP A 226 -5.84 -13.16 12.31
N LEU A 227 -6.19 -13.54 11.07
CA LEU A 227 -5.22 -14.10 10.11
C LEU A 227 -4.14 -13.07 9.73
N ALA A 228 -4.51 -11.81 9.55
CA ALA A 228 -3.55 -10.73 9.31
C ALA A 228 -2.61 -10.54 10.52
N HIS A 229 -3.13 -10.64 11.75
CA HIS A 229 -2.34 -10.71 12.98
C HIS A 229 -1.28 -11.81 12.92
N LEU A 230 -1.69 -13.05 12.60
CA LEU A 230 -0.76 -14.17 12.45
C LEU A 230 0.33 -13.90 11.40
N ALA A 231 -0.03 -13.34 10.24
CA ALA A 231 0.96 -12.99 9.22
C ALA A 231 2.01 -11.99 9.76
N GLY A 232 1.59 -11.00 10.54
CA GLY A 232 2.48 -10.06 11.22
C GLY A 232 3.46 -10.74 12.17
N ILE A 233 2.96 -11.66 13.00
CA ILE A 233 3.78 -12.45 13.93
C ILE A 233 4.86 -13.23 13.16
N LEU A 234 4.44 -13.95 12.10
CA LEU A 234 5.34 -14.76 11.28
C LEU A 234 6.41 -13.90 10.58
N LEU A 235 6.05 -12.70 10.12
CA LEU A 235 7.00 -11.76 9.52
C LEU A 235 8.08 -11.34 10.50
N TYR A 236 7.72 -10.99 11.73
CA TYR A 236 8.69 -10.63 12.76
C TYR A 236 9.56 -11.83 13.18
N GLU A 237 8.97 -13.00 13.40
CA GLU A 237 9.72 -14.21 13.80
C GLU A 237 10.78 -14.62 12.77
N LYS A 238 10.51 -14.41 11.48
CA LYS A 238 11.41 -14.86 10.40
C LYS A 238 12.47 -13.84 10.00
N GLY A 239 12.26 -12.55 10.23
CA GLY A 239 13.27 -11.54 9.85
C GLY A 239 13.23 -10.22 10.61
N GLY A 240 12.59 -10.20 11.79
CA GLY A 240 12.54 -9.05 12.67
C GLY A 240 12.00 -7.80 11.99
N PHE A 241 12.47 -6.63 12.43
CA PHE A 241 12.01 -5.31 11.94
C PHE A 241 12.27 -5.03 10.45
N GLU A 242 13.08 -5.85 9.75
CA GLU A 242 13.25 -5.69 8.29
C GLU A 242 11.95 -5.98 7.53
N HIS A 243 11.08 -6.84 8.06
CA HIS A 243 9.82 -7.24 7.43
C HIS A 243 8.62 -6.36 7.80
N ILE A 244 8.78 -5.33 8.64
CA ILE A 244 7.63 -4.47 8.99
C ILE A 244 7.08 -3.73 7.76
N THR A 245 7.93 -3.46 6.76
CA THR A 245 7.53 -2.82 5.50
C THR A 245 6.77 -3.76 4.56
N ASP A 246 6.74 -5.06 4.84
CA ASP A 246 5.90 -6.00 4.12
C ASP A 246 4.45 -5.93 4.57
N CYS A 247 4.20 -5.51 5.82
CA CYS A 247 2.86 -5.23 6.32
C CYS A 247 2.23 -4.04 5.58
N GLY A 248 0.90 -4.02 5.55
CA GLY A 248 0.14 -2.93 4.96
C GLY A 248 -1.14 -2.62 5.75
N SER A 249 -1.93 -1.69 5.20
CA SER A 249 -3.17 -1.23 5.84
C SER A 249 -4.34 -2.21 5.71
N GLU A 250 -4.18 -3.25 4.90
CA GLU A 250 -5.18 -4.26 4.63
C GLU A 250 -5.64 -4.92 5.94
N PHE A 251 -6.92 -5.26 5.97
CA PHE A 251 -7.55 -5.98 7.08
C PHE A 251 -7.43 -5.27 8.45
N ALA A 252 -7.63 -3.95 8.44
CA ALA A 252 -7.58 -3.08 9.61
C ALA A 252 -6.25 -3.19 10.38
N PHE A 253 -5.12 -3.14 9.65
CA PHE A 253 -3.75 -3.13 10.22
C PHE A 253 -3.38 -4.38 11.01
N GLY A 254 -4.13 -5.48 10.88
CA GLY A 254 -3.89 -6.70 11.65
C GLY A 254 -2.42 -7.16 11.56
N CYS A 255 -1.79 -7.02 10.39
CA CYS A 255 -0.36 -7.33 10.21
C CYS A 255 0.55 -6.52 11.15
N TYR A 256 0.40 -5.20 11.21
CA TYR A 256 1.21 -4.37 12.11
C TYR A 256 0.96 -4.71 13.58
N HIS A 257 -0.29 -4.99 13.95
CA HIS A 257 -0.65 -5.33 15.32
C HIS A 257 0.03 -6.63 15.77
N GLY A 258 -0.11 -7.71 14.99
CA GLY A 258 0.52 -8.99 15.34
C GLY A 258 2.06 -8.91 15.33
N PHE A 259 2.62 -8.18 14.36
CA PHE A 259 4.06 -7.94 14.27
C PHE A 259 4.60 -7.26 15.54
N LEU A 260 3.96 -6.19 15.98
CA LEU A 260 4.43 -5.39 17.11
C LEU A 260 4.05 -5.98 18.48
N ASP A 261 2.96 -6.74 18.57
CA ASP A 261 2.67 -7.57 19.76
C ASP A 261 3.77 -8.62 19.95
N LYS A 262 4.20 -9.28 18.86
CA LYS A 262 5.31 -10.23 18.91
C LYS A 262 6.63 -9.55 19.29
N ALA A 263 6.93 -8.41 18.67
CA ALA A 263 8.18 -7.69 18.91
C ALA A 263 8.38 -7.25 20.37
N PHE A 264 7.28 -7.04 21.10
CA PHE A 264 7.32 -6.59 22.49
C PHE A 264 6.92 -7.68 23.50
N ALA A 265 6.78 -8.93 23.08
CA ALA A 265 6.32 -10.01 23.95
C ALA A 265 7.23 -10.21 25.18
N GLU A 266 8.55 -10.07 25.01
CA GLU A 266 9.55 -10.31 26.07
C GLU A 266 9.98 -9.04 26.81
N ASN A 267 10.22 -7.94 26.07
CA ASN A 267 10.67 -6.66 26.63
C ASN A 267 10.33 -5.49 25.68
N LEU A 268 10.60 -4.26 26.12
CA LEU A 268 10.33 -3.02 25.38
C LEU A 268 11.60 -2.32 24.88
N ASP A 269 12.75 -3.01 24.86
CA ASP A 269 14.03 -2.40 24.46
C ASP A 269 14.04 -2.02 22.98
N HIS A 270 13.22 -2.71 22.17
CA HIS A 270 13.05 -2.48 20.74
C HIS A 270 12.10 -1.34 20.38
N LEU A 271 11.62 -0.54 21.35
CA LEU A 271 10.74 0.59 21.07
C LEU A 271 11.33 1.59 20.04
N PRO A 272 12.63 1.95 20.09
CA PRO A 272 13.24 2.80 19.06
C PRO A 272 13.34 2.11 17.69
N ASP A 273 13.60 0.79 17.67
CA ASP A 273 13.70 0.03 16.41
C ASP A 273 12.34 -0.03 15.71
N ALA A 274 11.26 -0.21 16.47
CA ALA A 274 9.90 -0.16 15.98
C ALA A 274 9.55 1.22 15.40
N GLU A 275 9.87 2.31 16.11
CA GLU A 275 9.65 3.67 15.63
C GLU A 275 10.40 3.91 14.30
N GLN A 276 11.69 3.63 14.26
CA GLN A 276 12.51 3.85 13.06
C GLN A 276 12.03 3.01 11.88
N SER A 277 11.51 1.82 12.14
CA SER A 277 11.03 0.95 11.08
C SER A 277 9.64 1.38 10.59
N CYS A 278 8.76 1.86 11.46
CA CYS A 278 7.51 2.52 11.07
C CYS A 278 7.77 3.76 10.19
N LEU A 279 8.79 4.58 10.51
CA LEU A 279 9.13 5.77 9.73
C LEU A 279 9.60 5.46 8.29
N LYS A 280 9.95 4.21 7.97
CA LYS A 280 10.28 3.79 6.59
C LYS A 280 9.05 3.68 5.69
N LEU A 281 7.85 3.62 6.26
CA LEU A 281 6.59 3.47 5.53
C LEU A 281 6.14 4.76 4.82
N GLY A 282 6.72 5.91 5.17
CA GLY A 282 6.37 7.18 4.54
C GLY A 282 6.79 8.41 5.35
N PRO A 283 6.32 9.61 4.96
CA PRO A 283 6.57 10.83 5.73
C PRO A 283 6.04 10.72 7.17
N PRO A 284 6.66 11.40 8.16
CA PRO A 284 6.16 11.44 9.53
C PRO A 284 4.68 11.86 9.57
N ASN A 285 3.88 11.18 10.40
CA ASN A 285 2.43 11.37 10.53
C ASN A 285 1.59 11.08 9.28
N SER A 286 2.17 10.50 8.23
CA SER A 286 1.37 9.92 7.13
C SER A 286 0.51 8.76 7.64
N GLY A 287 -0.57 8.44 6.95
CA GLY A 287 -1.47 7.33 7.29
C GLY A 287 -0.74 6.01 7.63
N PRO A 288 0.11 5.47 6.74
CA PRO A 288 0.84 4.22 7.01
C PRO A 288 1.75 4.29 8.25
N VAL A 289 2.46 5.40 8.44
CA VAL A 289 3.33 5.62 9.62
C VAL A 289 2.49 5.70 10.89
N ALA A 290 1.40 6.47 10.86
CA ALA A 290 0.49 6.64 11.98
C ALA A 290 -0.13 5.30 12.41
N SER A 291 -0.56 4.48 11.45
CA SER A 291 -1.10 3.14 11.73
C SER A 291 -0.05 2.18 12.29
N CYS A 292 1.18 2.21 11.80
CA CYS A 292 2.26 1.40 12.36
C CYS A 292 2.56 1.82 13.82
N ILE A 293 2.62 3.13 14.10
CA ILE A 293 2.80 3.64 15.47
C ILE A 293 1.59 3.34 16.36
N HIS A 294 0.38 3.31 15.81
CA HIS A 294 -0.80 2.81 16.52
C HIS A 294 -0.62 1.35 16.95
N GLY A 295 -0.08 0.50 16.07
CA GLY A 295 0.31 -0.88 16.40
C GLY A 295 1.33 -0.98 17.55
N ILE A 296 2.24 -0.01 17.68
CA ILE A 296 3.17 0.05 18.83
C ILE A 296 2.36 0.17 20.13
N GLY A 297 1.29 0.97 20.12
CA GLY A 297 0.38 1.12 21.25
C GLY A 297 -0.25 -0.20 21.71
N HIS A 298 -0.71 -1.02 20.75
CA HIS A 298 -1.24 -2.36 21.05
C HIS A 298 -0.20 -3.25 21.72
N GLY A 299 1.00 -3.34 21.14
CA GLY A 299 2.08 -4.17 21.70
C GLY A 299 2.53 -3.68 23.10
N VAL A 300 2.62 -2.35 23.31
CA VAL A 300 2.94 -1.77 24.63
C VAL A 300 1.85 -2.06 25.66
N ALA A 301 0.57 -1.92 25.32
CA ALA A 301 -0.53 -2.23 26.23
C ALA A 301 -0.59 -3.72 26.57
N SER A 302 -0.38 -4.56 25.56
CA SER A 302 -0.27 -6.02 25.66
C SER A 302 0.88 -6.46 26.56
N PHE A 303 2.04 -5.81 26.46
CA PHE A 303 3.18 -6.07 27.33
C PHE A 303 2.84 -5.82 28.81
N TYR A 304 2.02 -4.81 29.11
CA TYR A 304 1.56 -4.55 30.49
C TYR A 304 0.27 -5.28 30.86
N SER A 305 -0.10 -6.34 30.11
CA SER A 305 -1.30 -7.16 30.33
C SER A 305 -2.59 -6.34 30.41
N THR A 306 -2.63 -5.15 29.81
CA THR A 306 -3.74 -4.19 29.93
C THR A 306 -4.19 -3.87 31.36
N ASN A 307 -3.26 -3.92 32.32
CA ASN A 307 -3.55 -3.65 33.74
C ASN A 307 -3.05 -2.27 34.20
N ASP A 308 -2.02 -1.71 33.56
CA ASP A 308 -1.44 -0.42 33.92
C ASP A 308 -1.40 0.55 32.73
N VAL A 309 -2.51 1.28 32.55
CA VAL A 309 -2.66 2.24 31.44
C VAL A 309 -1.65 3.38 31.53
N GLU A 310 -1.30 3.82 32.75
CA GLU A 310 -0.39 4.94 32.92
C GLU A 310 1.02 4.57 32.46
N LYS A 311 1.50 3.39 32.86
CA LYS A 311 2.82 2.89 32.47
C LYS A 311 2.91 2.64 30.96
N ALA A 312 1.83 2.14 30.35
CA ALA A 312 1.74 1.98 28.90
C ALA A 312 1.83 3.34 28.17
N LEU A 313 1.06 4.34 28.60
CA LEU A 313 1.08 5.68 28.01
C LEU A 313 2.42 6.40 28.22
N VAL A 314 3.05 6.27 29.39
CA VAL A 314 4.39 6.80 29.67
C VAL A 314 5.45 6.11 28.79
N THR A 315 5.26 4.84 28.46
CA THR A 315 6.14 4.14 27.52
C THR A 315 5.98 4.72 26.11
N CYS A 316 4.76 4.90 25.61
CA CYS A 316 4.50 5.55 24.32
C CYS A 316 5.07 6.98 24.24
N ARG A 317 5.15 7.71 25.36
CA ARG A 317 5.76 9.06 25.39
C ARG A 317 7.25 9.09 25.07
N LYS A 318 7.94 7.95 25.10
CA LYS A 318 9.36 7.84 24.77
C LYS A 318 9.63 7.92 23.27
N LEU A 319 8.61 7.72 22.44
CA LEU A 319 8.68 7.89 20.99
C LEU A 319 8.99 9.37 20.67
N ALA A 320 9.79 9.60 19.63
CA ALA A 320 10.16 10.92 19.17
C ALA A 320 9.06 11.57 18.31
N SER A 321 8.21 10.78 17.64
CA SER A 321 7.11 11.24 16.81
C SER A 321 5.90 10.30 16.87
N GLY A 322 4.70 10.85 16.66
CA GLY A 322 3.46 10.08 16.53
C GLY A 322 2.93 9.46 17.83
N ASN A 323 3.35 9.96 18.99
CA ASN A 323 2.98 9.42 20.30
C ASN A 323 1.46 9.35 20.48
N GLU A 324 0.72 10.28 19.90
CA GLU A 324 -0.74 10.32 19.88
C GLU A 324 -1.39 9.07 19.26
N TYR A 325 -0.76 8.48 18.24
CA TYR A 325 -1.22 7.24 17.61
C TYR A 325 -0.94 6.04 18.51
N CYS A 326 0.23 6.01 19.16
CA CYS A 326 0.56 4.99 20.16
C CYS A 326 -0.41 5.05 21.35
N PHE A 327 -0.77 6.25 21.83
CA PHE A 327 -1.79 6.41 22.88
C PHE A 327 -3.15 5.84 22.45
N ASP A 328 -3.54 6.08 21.19
CA ASP A 328 -4.78 5.57 20.63
C ASP A 328 -4.82 4.03 20.61
N GLY A 329 -3.73 3.38 20.18
CA GLY A 329 -3.59 1.93 20.23
C GLY A 329 -3.64 1.37 21.65
N VAL A 330 -3.00 2.05 22.62
CA VAL A 330 -3.10 1.68 24.04
C VAL A 330 -4.55 1.71 24.51
N PHE A 331 -5.26 2.82 24.29
CA PHE A 331 -6.66 2.91 24.76
C PHE A 331 -7.58 1.90 24.06
N MET A 332 -7.38 1.67 22.77
CA MET A 332 -8.14 0.65 22.03
C MET A 332 -7.94 -0.74 22.63
N GLU A 333 -6.69 -1.12 22.93
CA GLU A 333 -6.36 -2.41 23.54
C GLU A 333 -6.95 -2.54 24.95
N PHE A 334 -6.93 -1.46 25.75
CA PHE A 334 -7.59 -1.45 27.06
C PHE A 334 -9.11 -1.63 26.95
N VAL A 335 -9.78 -0.93 26.02
CA VAL A 335 -11.23 -1.10 25.82
C VAL A 335 -11.57 -2.56 25.46
N ARG A 336 -10.71 -3.24 24.72
CA ARG A 336 -10.89 -4.64 24.31
C ARG A 336 -10.58 -5.63 25.44
N SER A 337 -9.48 -5.44 26.15
CA SER A 337 -8.82 -6.52 26.91
C SER A 337 -8.66 -6.22 28.42
N ALA A 338 -8.87 -4.98 28.86
CA ALA A 338 -8.70 -4.62 30.27
C ALA A 338 -9.74 -5.32 31.17
N PRO A 339 -9.37 -5.65 32.43
CA PRO A 339 -10.25 -6.30 33.40
C PRO A 339 -11.60 -5.59 33.54
N ASP A 340 -12.67 -6.33 33.84
CA ASP A 340 -14.01 -5.76 34.07
C ASP A 340 -14.03 -4.72 35.21
N THR A 341 -13.12 -4.83 36.17
CA THR A 341 -12.98 -3.88 37.28
C THR A 341 -12.22 -2.60 36.92
N PHE A 342 -11.57 -2.55 35.76
CA PHE A 342 -10.76 -1.40 35.36
C PHE A 342 -11.64 -0.20 35.03
N PHE A 343 -12.58 -0.35 34.09
CA PHE A 343 -13.52 0.71 33.77
C PHE A 343 -14.66 0.76 34.77
N LYS A 344 -15.22 1.96 34.96
CA LYS A 344 -16.27 2.22 35.95
C LYS A 344 -17.59 2.45 35.25
N SER A 345 -18.60 1.63 35.55
CA SER A 345 -19.93 1.80 34.94
C SER A 345 -20.65 3.08 35.39
N ASP A 346 -20.32 3.58 36.58
CA ASP A 346 -20.87 4.79 37.20
C ASP A 346 -20.08 6.06 36.85
N ASP A 347 -18.84 5.94 36.35
CA ASP A 347 -18.04 7.05 35.82
C ASP A 347 -17.69 6.82 34.34
N PRO A 348 -18.52 7.33 33.40
CA PRO A 348 -18.30 7.14 31.97
C PRO A 348 -17.09 7.92 31.42
N TYR A 349 -16.39 8.70 32.24
CA TYR A 349 -15.18 9.44 31.84
C TYR A 349 -13.89 8.84 32.38
N TYR A 350 -13.96 7.80 33.22
CA TYR A 350 -12.78 7.10 33.71
C TYR A 350 -12.19 6.19 32.60
N PRO A 351 -10.85 6.13 32.44
CA PRO A 351 -9.81 6.83 33.20
C PRO A 351 -9.45 8.23 32.67
N CYS A 352 -10.10 8.69 31.60
CA CYS A 352 -9.74 9.93 30.90
C CYS A 352 -9.73 11.17 31.79
N ASN A 353 -10.72 11.33 32.67
CA ASN A 353 -10.81 12.44 33.62
C ASN A 353 -9.64 12.46 34.62
N SER A 354 -9.27 11.29 35.16
CA SER A 354 -8.16 11.13 36.11
C SER A 354 -6.81 11.36 35.44
N LEU A 355 -6.64 10.86 34.20
CA LEU A 355 -5.46 11.10 33.40
C LEU A 355 -5.30 12.58 33.04
N GLU A 356 -6.40 13.26 32.73
CA GLU A 356 -6.38 14.70 32.42
C GLU A 356 -6.02 15.55 33.64
N GLU A 357 -6.55 15.21 34.82
CA GLU A 357 -6.17 15.87 36.08
C GLU A 357 -4.66 15.77 36.33
N LYS A 358 -4.06 14.61 36.05
CA LYS A 358 -2.65 14.33 36.32
C LYS A 358 -1.70 14.83 35.24
N TYR A 359 -2.09 14.74 33.97
CA TYR A 359 -1.19 14.95 32.82
C TYR A 359 -1.67 16.04 31.85
N GLY A 360 -2.73 16.77 32.20
CA GLY A 360 -3.39 17.72 31.30
C GLY A 360 -3.99 17.02 30.09
N TYR A 361 -4.20 17.78 29.01
CA TYR A 361 -4.90 17.30 27.82
C TYR A 361 -4.16 16.25 26.97
N ALA A 362 -2.96 15.82 27.39
CA ALA A 362 -2.07 14.99 26.59
C ALA A 362 -2.71 13.68 26.09
N TYR A 363 -3.62 13.09 26.87
CA TYR A 363 -4.27 11.81 26.55
C TYR A 363 -5.76 11.93 26.24
N SER A 364 -6.33 13.13 26.45
CA SER A 364 -7.78 13.33 26.44
C SER A 364 -8.40 13.05 25.08
N PHE A 365 -7.69 13.34 23.98
CA PHE A 365 -8.17 13.04 22.63
C PHE A 365 -8.24 11.53 22.38
N SER A 366 -7.13 10.80 22.49
CA SER A 366 -7.09 9.35 22.26
C SER A 366 -8.00 8.56 23.22
N CYS A 367 -8.09 8.99 24.48
CA CYS A 367 -9.01 8.40 25.45
C CYS A 367 -10.48 8.66 25.06
N GLY A 368 -10.81 9.90 24.70
CA GLY A 368 -12.16 10.27 24.24
C GLY A 368 -12.58 9.56 22.95
N ARG A 369 -11.64 9.27 22.05
CA ARG A 369 -11.88 8.51 20.82
C ARG A 369 -12.33 7.07 21.10
N ASN A 370 -11.80 6.45 22.15
CA ASN A 370 -12.09 5.05 22.48
C ASN A 370 -13.28 4.88 23.43
N GLN A 371 -13.71 5.94 24.12
CA GLN A 371 -14.78 5.87 25.11
C GLN A 371 -16.14 5.45 24.55
N PRO A 372 -16.62 5.93 23.38
CA PRO A 372 -17.91 5.49 22.82
C PRO A 372 -17.98 3.97 22.58
N SER A 373 -16.91 3.38 22.04
CA SER A 373 -16.83 1.93 21.81
C SER A 373 -16.98 1.15 23.12
N LEU A 374 -16.30 1.58 24.19
CA LEU A 374 -16.44 0.98 25.53
C LEU A 374 -17.90 1.05 26.03
N LEU A 375 -18.51 2.23 25.96
CA LEU A 375 -19.85 2.47 26.49
C LEU A 375 -20.91 1.63 25.75
N MET A 376 -20.78 1.50 24.43
CA MET A 376 -21.70 0.69 23.61
C MET A 376 -21.44 -0.80 23.77
N SER A 377 -20.17 -1.24 23.72
CA SER A 377 -19.83 -2.66 23.71
C SER A 377 -19.92 -3.30 25.09
N ARG A 378 -19.32 -2.70 26.12
CA ARG A 378 -19.23 -3.26 27.47
C ARG A 378 -20.46 -2.96 28.31
N TYR A 379 -20.93 -1.71 28.28
CA TYR A 379 -22.08 -1.27 29.09
C TYR A 379 -23.41 -1.21 28.34
N LYS A 380 -23.44 -1.63 27.07
CA LYS A 380 -24.65 -1.74 26.24
C LYS A 380 -25.48 -0.45 26.17
N LYS A 381 -24.83 0.71 26.27
CA LYS A 381 -25.49 2.02 26.15
C LYS A 381 -25.94 2.25 24.71
N GLY A 382 -27.14 2.82 24.56
CA GLY A 382 -27.65 3.24 23.25
C GLY A 382 -26.90 4.45 22.68
N PHE A 383 -26.96 4.65 21.36
CA PHE A 383 -26.30 5.76 20.67
C PHE A 383 -26.63 7.13 21.29
N ASP A 384 -27.91 7.39 21.58
CA ASP A 384 -28.37 8.67 22.13
C ASP A 384 -27.86 8.89 23.58
N GLU A 385 -27.68 7.81 24.36
CA GLU A 385 -27.07 7.90 25.69
C GLU A 385 -25.60 8.31 25.59
N VAL A 386 -24.87 7.74 24.63
CA VAL A 386 -23.46 8.05 24.39
C VAL A 386 -23.27 9.47 23.87
N VAL A 387 -24.14 9.94 22.96
CA VAL A 387 -24.19 11.36 22.57
C VAL A 387 -24.31 12.24 23.82
N GLY A 388 -25.22 11.90 24.73
CA GLY A 388 -25.38 12.63 25.99
C GLY A 388 -24.11 12.66 26.86
N VAL A 389 -23.33 11.56 26.89
CA VAL A 389 -22.02 11.52 27.57
C VAL A 389 -21.03 12.45 26.87
N CYS A 390 -20.88 12.37 25.54
CA CYS A 390 -19.99 13.24 24.78
C CYS A 390 -20.32 14.73 25.00
N THR A 391 -21.61 15.10 24.94
CA THR A 391 -22.06 16.48 25.13
C THR A 391 -21.70 17.02 26.52
N ARG A 392 -21.85 16.20 27.58
CA ARG A 392 -21.60 16.59 28.97
C ARG A 392 -20.12 16.60 29.37
N ALA A 393 -19.23 16.07 28.53
CA ALA A 393 -17.79 16.11 28.81
C ALA A 393 -17.28 17.56 28.99
N SER A 394 -16.51 17.81 30.04
CA SER A 394 -15.89 19.12 30.31
C SER A 394 -14.66 19.36 29.43
N SER A 395 -13.91 18.29 29.15
CA SER A 395 -12.70 18.32 28.34
C SER A 395 -13.01 18.52 26.86
N LYS A 396 -12.50 19.61 26.26
CA LYS A 396 -12.70 19.92 24.84
C LYS A 396 -12.04 18.88 23.91
N PRO A 397 -10.78 18.44 24.12
CA PRO A 397 -10.17 17.41 23.28
C PRO A 397 -10.91 16.07 23.36
N PHE A 398 -11.33 15.66 24.57
CA PHE A 398 -12.16 14.46 24.75
C PHE A 398 -13.46 14.58 23.96
N LYS A 399 -14.17 15.70 24.12
CA LYS A 399 -15.46 15.94 23.47
C LYS A 399 -15.35 15.83 21.95
N ASN A 400 -14.33 16.46 21.36
CA ASN A 400 -14.07 16.40 19.92
C ASN A 400 -13.89 14.95 19.45
N ALA A 401 -13.02 14.20 20.12
CA ALA A 401 -12.72 12.82 19.76
C ALA A 401 -13.91 11.87 19.97
N CYS A 402 -14.71 12.10 21.01
CA CYS A 402 -15.93 11.35 21.30
C CYS A 402 -16.93 11.45 20.13
N PHE A 403 -17.11 12.63 19.55
CA PHE A 403 -18.00 12.81 18.40
C PHE A 403 -17.43 12.26 17.08
N GLU A 404 -16.11 12.30 16.88
CA GLU A 404 -15.49 11.62 15.73
C GLU A 404 -15.69 10.10 15.81
N SER A 405 -15.58 9.52 17.01
CA SER A 405 -15.77 8.09 17.26
C SER A 405 -17.20 7.59 17.00
N LEU A 406 -18.20 8.44 17.22
CA LEU A 406 -19.58 8.14 16.80
C LEU A 406 -19.69 8.04 15.27
N GLY A 407 -18.91 8.82 14.52
CA GLY A 407 -18.80 8.71 13.07
C GLY A 407 -18.25 7.35 12.63
N PHE A 408 -17.15 6.89 13.25
CA PHE A 408 -16.59 5.56 13.00
C PHE A 408 -17.61 4.45 13.26
N SER A 409 -18.37 4.56 14.36
CA SER A 409 -19.41 3.59 14.72
C SER A 409 -20.55 3.54 13.68
N LEU A 410 -20.95 4.69 13.14
CA LEU A 410 -21.99 4.77 12.11
C LEU A 410 -21.53 4.26 10.75
N ALA A 411 -20.25 4.42 10.41
CA ALA A 411 -19.68 3.95 9.15
C ALA A 411 -19.86 2.43 8.94
N ALA A 412 -19.92 1.66 10.04
CA ALA A 412 -20.20 0.22 10.01
C ALA A 412 -21.54 -0.15 9.34
N THR A 413 -22.48 0.80 9.20
CA THR A 413 -23.74 0.57 8.49
C THR A 413 -23.56 0.49 6.97
N GLY A 414 -22.51 1.12 6.42
CA GLY A 414 -22.29 1.27 4.98
C GLY A 414 -23.35 2.08 4.22
N ASP A 415 -24.35 2.64 4.90
CA ASP A 415 -25.48 3.35 4.28
C ASP A 415 -25.36 4.85 4.56
N ALA A 416 -25.16 5.64 3.50
CA ALA A 416 -24.97 7.08 3.62
C ALA A 416 -26.12 7.79 4.34
N ARG A 417 -27.37 7.37 4.12
CA ARG A 417 -28.53 8.01 4.75
C ARG A 417 -28.60 7.70 6.23
N GLN A 418 -28.31 6.47 6.63
CA GLN A 418 -28.25 6.08 8.04
C GLN A 418 -27.11 6.79 8.77
N ILE A 419 -25.94 6.90 8.14
CA ILE A 419 -24.80 7.65 8.67
C ILE A 419 -25.17 9.13 8.87
N ILE A 420 -25.71 9.77 7.83
CA ILE A 420 -26.10 11.19 7.89
C ILE A 420 -27.16 11.41 8.97
N ALA A 421 -28.23 10.61 8.98
CA ALA A 421 -29.29 10.71 9.97
C ALA A 421 -28.77 10.46 11.40
N GLY A 422 -27.84 9.52 11.58
CA GLY A 422 -27.19 9.23 12.85
C GLY A 422 -26.37 10.41 13.37
N CYS A 423 -25.49 10.98 12.54
CA CYS A 423 -24.70 12.16 12.91
C CYS A 423 -25.58 13.38 13.19
N GLN A 424 -26.68 13.57 12.45
CA GLN A 424 -27.60 14.69 12.67
C GLN A 424 -28.28 14.68 14.05
N LYS A 425 -28.38 13.52 14.71
CA LYS A 425 -28.92 13.44 16.08
C LYS A 425 -28.06 14.17 17.13
N ILE A 426 -26.81 14.48 16.81
CA ILE A 426 -25.92 15.24 17.70
C ILE A 426 -26.45 16.67 17.92
N GLY A 427 -27.11 17.27 16.93
CA GLY A 427 -27.81 18.55 17.04
C GLY A 427 -26.94 19.81 17.05
N GLU A 428 -25.62 19.69 17.24
CA GLU A 428 -24.66 20.80 17.20
C GLU A 428 -23.80 20.74 15.93
N ASP A 429 -23.92 21.73 15.04
CA ASP A 429 -23.33 21.73 13.69
C ASP A 429 -21.83 21.41 13.66
N GLU A 430 -21.05 21.95 14.60
CA GLU A 430 -19.61 21.66 14.71
C GLU A 430 -19.33 20.17 14.90
N PHE A 431 -20.09 19.50 15.77
CA PHE A 431 -19.91 18.09 16.11
C PHE A 431 -20.56 17.17 15.07
N VAL A 432 -21.65 17.60 14.44
CA VAL A 432 -22.22 16.92 13.27
C VAL A 432 -21.19 16.85 12.14
N ALA A 433 -20.52 17.96 11.83
CA ALA A 433 -19.48 18.00 10.81
C ALA A 433 -18.30 17.08 11.13
N LYS A 434 -17.89 16.99 12.40
CA LYS A 434 -16.84 16.04 12.85
C LYS A 434 -17.27 14.58 12.67
N CYS A 435 -18.48 14.24 13.11
CA CYS A 435 -19.06 12.90 12.95
C CYS A 435 -19.11 12.50 11.47
N ILE A 436 -19.61 13.38 10.60
CA ILE A 436 -19.72 13.13 9.15
C ILE A 436 -18.34 12.95 8.50
N LYS A 437 -17.39 13.83 8.82
CA LYS A 437 -16.02 13.73 8.30
C LYS A 437 -15.36 12.42 8.73
N ALA A 438 -15.49 12.05 10.00
CA ALA A 438 -14.95 10.81 10.53
C ALA A 438 -15.60 9.57 9.88
N ALA A 439 -16.93 9.58 9.71
CA ALA A 439 -17.65 8.49 9.05
C ALA A 439 -17.25 8.33 7.58
N ALA A 440 -17.17 9.44 6.83
CA ALA A 440 -16.74 9.41 5.43
C ALA A 440 -15.29 8.89 5.28
N GLY A 441 -14.39 9.33 6.16
CA GLY A 441 -13.02 8.83 6.23
C GLY A 441 -12.96 7.33 6.54
N GLU A 442 -13.76 6.86 7.48
CA GLU A 442 -13.82 5.44 7.86
C GLU A 442 -14.33 4.54 6.73
N LEU A 443 -15.30 5.00 5.94
CA LEU A 443 -15.77 4.27 4.76
C LEU A 443 -14.62 4.03 3.76
N VAL A 444 -13.82 5.07 3.48
CA VAL A 444 -12.62 4.98 2.63
C VAL A 444 -11.59 4.03 3.24
N PHE A 445 -11.36 4.20 4.53
CA PHE A 445 -10.31 3.51 5.27
C PHE A 445 -10.54 2.00 5.35
N GLN A 446 -11.76 1.58 5.69
CA GLN A 446 -12.17 0.18 5.78
C GLN A 446 -12.50 -0.46 4.42
N GLU A 447 -12.43 0.33 3.34
CA GLU A 447 -12.84 -0.08 1.99
C GLU A 447 -14.25 -0.71 1.98
N VAL A 448 -15.19 -0.09 2.71
CA VAL A 448 -16.57 -0.56 2.76
C VAL A 448 -17.10 -0.69 1.32
N PRO A 449 -17.77 -1.78 0.93
CA PRO A 449 -18.23 -1.94 -0.45
C PRO A 449 -19.01 -0.70 -0.95
N GLY A 450 -18.57 -0.10 -2.07
CA GLY A 450 -19.14 1.13 -2.61
C GLY A 450 -18.71 2.43 -1.89
N TRP A 451 -17.62 2.38 -1.11
CA TRP A 451 -17.09 3.54 -0.39
C TRP A 451 -16.78 4.78 -1.24
N PRO A 452 -16.35 4.72 -2.53
CA PRO A 452 -15.98 5.94 -3.26
C PRO A 452 -17.15 6.91 -3.43
N GLU A 453 -18.33 6.39 -3.77
CA GLU A 453 -19.56 7.16 -3.92
C GLU A 453 -20.17 7.46 -2.54
N THR A 454 -20.22 6.44 -1.67
CA THR A 454 -20.88 6.55 -0.35
C THR A 454 -20.18 7.57 0.54
N SER A 455 -18.84 7.62 0.55
CA SER A 455 -18.08 8.60 1.34
C SER A 455 -18.32 10.04 0.88
N LYS A 456 -18.43 10.28 -0.44
CA LYS A 456 -18.79 11.59 -1.01
C LYS A 456 -20.24 11.97 -0.67
N GLU A 457 -21.16 11.00 -0.72
CA GLU A 457 -22.55 11.20 -0.33
C GLU A 457 -22.65 11.57 1.16
N VAL A 458 -21.93 10.86 2.04
CA VAL A 458 -21.87 11.18 3.48
C VAL A 458 -21.36 12.61 3.70
N CYS A 459 -20.31 13.05 3.00
CA CYS A 459 -19.82 14.42 3.10
C CYS A 459 -20.88 15.47 2.71
N SER A 460 -21.86 15.14 1.85
CA SER A 460 -22.96 16.05 1.49
C SER A 460 -23.98 16.28 2.62
N GLY A 461 -23.90 15.49 3.70
CA GLY A 461 -24.78 15.61 4.87
C GLY A 461 -24.56 16.87 5.72
N VAL A 462 -23.54 17.68 5.41
CA VAL A 462 -23.27 18.97 6.05
C VAL A 462 -22.98 20.04 5.00
N SER A 463 -23.49 21.25 5.20
CA SER A 463 -23.18 22.39 4.32
C SER A 463 -21.88 23.09 4.74
N GLN A 464 -21.70 23.31 6.06
CA GLN A 464 -20.48 23.84 6.64
C GLN A 464 -19.52 22.68 6.98
N GLY A 465 -18.38 22.60 6.30
CA GLY A 465 -17.40 21.52 6.47
C GLY A 465 -17.37 20.47 5.34
N GLN A 466 -18.29 20.54 4.36
CA GLN A 466 -18.31 19.61 3.22
C GLN A 466 -16.98 19.58 2.48
N ARG A 467 -16.40 20.75 2.18
CA ARG A 467 -15.11 20.85 1.48
C ARG A 467 -13.99 20.17 2.26
N GLU A 468 -13.92 20.40 3.57
CA GLU A 468 -12.91 19.77 4.43
C GLU A 468 -13.11 18.24 4.52
N CYS A 469 -14.35 17.77 4.48
CA CYS A 469 -14.68 16.35 4.39
C CYS A 469 -14.21 15.73 3.06
N LEU A 470 -14.47 16.40 1.94
CA LEU A 470 -14.02 15.97 0.61
C LEU A 470 -12.48 15.97 0.49
N GLU A 471 -11.82 17.01 0.99
CA GLU A 471 -10.35 17.07 1.03
C GLU A 471 -9.76 15.97 1.93
N HIS A 472 -10.45 15.64 3.03
CA HIS A 472 -10.03 14.56 3.91
C HIS A 472 -10.11 13.19 3.23
N ILE A 473 -11.20 12.86 2.54
CA ILE A 473 -11.32 11.58 1.82
C ILE A 473 -10.31 11.50 0.69
N GLU A 474 -10.09 12.57 -0.09
CA GLU A 474 -9.09 12.57 -1.17
C GLU A 474 -7.68 12.33 -0.65
N ARG A 475 -7.35 12.95 0.49
CA ARG A 475 -6.06 12.71 1.15
C ARG A 475 -5.91 11.25 1.59
N LEU A 476 -6.95 10.65 2.17
CA LEU A 476 -6.92 9.24 2.59
C LEU A 476 -6.75 8.29 1.38
N ILE A 477 -7.49 8.52 0.29
CA ILE A 477 -7.37 7.70 -0.94
C ILE A 477 -5.92 7.69 -1.42
N LYS A 478 -5.29 8.88 -1.45
CA LYS A 478 -3.91 9.03 -1.89
C LYS A 478 -2.89 8.40 -0.93
N GLU A 479 -3.02 8.67 0.38
CA GLU A 479 -2.07 8.19 1.39
C GLU A 479 -2.08 6.66 1.54
N TYR A 480 -3.22 6.01 1.32
CA TYR A 480 -3.39 4.57 1.46
C TYR A 480 -3.46 3.82 0.13
N HIS A 481 -3.21 4.49 -1.00
CA HIS A 481 -3.25 3.90 -2.35
C HIS A 481 -4.55 3.12 -2.63
N LYS A 482 -5.69 3.64 -2.16
CA LYS A 482 -6.98 2.95 -2.30
C LYS A 482 -7.43 2.92 -3.76
N GLN A 483 -7.78 1.73 -4.26
CA GLN A 483 -8.29 1.55 -5.62
C GLN A 483 -9.76 1.99 -5.67
N THR A 484 -10.10 2.96 -6.50
CA THR A 484 -11.49 3.31 -6.79
C THR A 484 -11.99 2.44 -7.94
N SER A 485 -13.04 1.63 -7.71
CA SER A 485 -13.69 0.87 -8.79
C SER A 485 -14.59 1.82 -9.58
N PHE A 486 -14.34 1.97 -10.88
CA PHE A 486 -15.16 2.82 -11.74
C PHE A 486 -16.31 2.01 -12.34
N ASN A 487 -17.52 2.57 -12.36
CA ASN A 487 -18.69 1.91 -12.95
C ASN A 487 -18.71 2.04 -14.48
N PHE A 488 -17.98 1.17 -15.17
CA PHE A 488 -18.11 0.99 -16.62
C PHE A 488 -19.23 0.00 -16.94
N ARG A 489 -20.04 0.31 -17.96
CA ARG A 489 -21.17 -0.53 -18.38
C ARG A 489 -20.81 -1.32 -19.64
N ASN A 490 -21.52 -2.42 -19.86
CA ASN A 490 -21.46 -3.14 -21.12
C ASN A 490 -22.23 -2.39 -22.23
N LEU A 491 -21.78 -2.56 -23.47
CA LEU A 491 -22.47 -2.10 -24.65
C LEU A 491 -23.78 -2.87 -24.83
N LYS A 492 -24.89 -2.16 -24.96
CA LYS A 492 -26.21 -2.77 -25.13
C LYS A 492 -26.45 -3.14 -26.59
N SER A 493 -27.23 -4.18 -26.83
CA SER A 493 -27.62 -4.56 -28.19
C SER A 493 -28.38 -3.42 -28.87
N GLY A 494 -27.91 -2.98 -30.05
CA GLY A 494 -28.51 -1.90 -30.83
C GLY A 494 -28.14 -0.48 -30.38
N GLU A 495 -27.27 -0.36 -29.38
CA GLU A 495 -26.71 0.92 -28.95
C GLU A 495 -25.66 1.45 -29.94
N ASP A 496 -25.60 2.77 -30.07
CA ASP A 496 -24.57 3.44 -30.88
C ASP A 496 -23.20 3.34 -30.20
N ALA A 497 -22.24 2.70 -30.86
CA ALA A 497 -20.91 2.46 -30.32
C ALA A 497 -20.11 3.77 -30.12
N SER A 498 -20.34 4.79 -30.95
CA SER A 498 -19.71 6.11 -30.78
C SER A 498 -20.17 6.78 -29.49
N SER A 499 -21.46 6.75 -29.20
CA SER A 499 -22.00 7.27 -27.94
C SER A 499 -21.52 6.46 -26.74
N TYR A 500 -21.43 5.14 -26.87
CA TYR A 500 -20.91 4.27 -25.82
C TYR A 500 -19.47 4.62 -25.41
N ILE A 501 -18.54 4.72 -26.37
CA ILE A 501 -17.13 5.01 -26.04
C ILE A 501 -16.96 6.37 -25.36
N ARG A 502 -17.73 7.38 -25.80
CA ARG A 502 -17.70 8.73 -25.22
C ARG A 502 -18.20 8.69 -23.78
N GLU A 503 -19.31 8.01 -23.52
CA GLU A 503 -19.82 7.84 -22.17
C GLU A 503 -18.84 7.10 -21.25
N GLN A 504 -18.14 6.06 -21.73
CA GLN A 504 -17.17 5.35 -20.89
C GLN A 504 -15.94 6.22 -20.59
N LEU A 505 -15.42 6.95 -21.58
CA LEU A 505 -14.28 7.85 -21.37
C LEU A 505 -14.66 9.09 -20.54
N GLN A 506 -15.91 9.54 -20.60
CA GLN A 506 -16.42 10.64 -19.76
C GLN A 506 -16.26 10.36 -18.27
N VAL A 507 -16.45 9.10 -17.83
CA VAL A 507 -16.26 8.68 -16.42
C VAL A 507 -14.84 9.03 -15.93
N CYS A 508 -13.85 8.80 -16.78
CA CYS A 508 -12.45 9.11 -16.47
C CYS A 508 -12.12 10.58 -16.69
N TYR A 509 -12.71 11.21 -17.70
CA TYR A 509 -12.51 12.62 -17.99
C TYR A 509 -12.96 13.51 -16.82
N ASP A 510 -14.15 13.25 -16.28
CA ASP A 510 -14.74 14.01 -15.15
C ASP A 510 -13.93 13.88 -13.86
N THR A 511 -13.19 12.79 -13.71
CA THR A 511 -12.36 12.51 -12.53
C THR A 511 -10.90 12.90 -12.69
N GLY A 512 -10.51 13.39 -13.88
CA GLY A 512 -9.13 13.73 -14.23
C GLY A 512 -8.22 12.53 -14.47
N GLY A 513 -8.78 11.34 -14.75
CA GLY A 513 -8.02 10.13 -15.04
C GLY A 513 -7.32 9.50 -13.84
N ARG A 514 -7.73 9.83 -12.62
CA ARG A 514 -7.13 9.32 -11.37
C ARG A 514 -7.32 7.81 -11.21
N ASP A 515 -6.48 7.20 -10.38
CA ASP A 515 -6.61 5.82 -9.88
C ASP A 515 -6.72 4.72 -10.97
N GLY A 516 -6.02 4.89 -12.10
CA GLY A 516 -6.02 3.89 -13.17
C GLY A 516 -7.35 3.79 -13.95
N CYS A 517 -8.21 4.82 -13.89
CA CYS A 517 -9.50 4.82 -14.56
C CYS A 517 -9.42 4.43 -16.04
N TYR A 518 -8.47 5.02 -16.78
CA TYR A 518 -8.34 4.78 -18.22
C TYR A 518 -7.90 3.35 -18.56
N LYS A 519 -7.24 2.65 -17.63
CA LYS A 519 -6.91 1.22 -17.76
C LYS A 519 -8.19 0.37 -17.66
N GLN A 520 -8.99 0.61 -16.63
CA GLN A 520 -10.29 -0.08 -16.47
C GLN A 520 -11.26 0.27 -17.62
N ALA A 521 -11.23 1.51 -18.12
CA ALA A 521 -11.98 1.91 -19.30
C ALA A 521 -11.52 1.11 -20.53
N ALA A 522 -10.20 0.98 -20.73
CA ALA A 522 -9.64 0.17 -21.82
C ALA A 522 -10.09 -1.29 -21.73
N ASP A 523 -10.09 -1.90 -20.54
CA ASP A 523 -10.59 -3.26 -20.33
C ASP A 523 -12.07 -3.37 -20.74
N ALA A 524 -12.91 -2.43 -20.33
CA ALA A 524 -14.32 -2.41 -20.69
C ALA A 524 -14.54 -2.25 -22.21
N LEU A 525 -13.82 -1.31 -22.84
CA LEU A 525 -13.88 -1.09 -24.29
C LEU A 525 -13.39 -2.33 -25.05
N TYR A 526 -12.27 -2.92 -24.65
CA TYR A 526 -11.70 -4.11 -25.26
C TYR A 526 -12.67 -5.30 -25.20
N ASN A 527 -13.27 -5.56 -24.04
CA ASN A 527 -14.21 -6.66 -23.86
C ASN A 527 -15.49 -6.51 -24.70
N ASN A 528 -15.91 -5.27 -24.98
CA ASN A 528 -17.14 -5.01 -25.73
C ASN A 528 -16.92 -4.85 -27.24
N LEU A 529 -15.77 -4.32 -27.67
CA LEU A 529 -15.52 -3.89 -29.05
C LEU A 529 -14.24 -4.50 -29.66
N GLY A 530 -13.27 -4.90 -28.84
CA GLY A 530 -11.93 -5.29 -29.29
C GLY A 530 -11.08 -4.12 -29.80
N LEU A 531 -9.83 -4.39 -30.15
CA LEU A 531 -8.86 -3.35 -30.54
C LEU A 531 -9.26 -2.60 -31.81
N ALA A 532 -9.42 -3.30 -32.94
CA ALA A 532 -9.62 -2.67 -34.25
C ALA A 532 -10.88 -1.78 -34.30
N GLN A 533 -12.00 -2.25 -33.76
CA GLN A 533 -13.23 -1.45 -33.73
C GLN A 533 -13.10 -0.23 -32.81
N THR A 534 -12.41 -0.37 -31.67
CA THR A 534 -12.19 0.75 -30.75
C THR A 534 -11.30 1.83 -31.37
N LEU A 535 -10.24 1.45 -32.10
CA LEU A 535 -9.39 2.41 -32.83
C LEU A 535 -10.18 3.17 -33.90
N GLU A 536 -10.99 2.48 -34.70
CA GLU A 536 -11.83 3.15 -35.70
C GLU A 536 -12.84 4.11 -35.05
N LEU A 537 -13.40 3.74 -33.90
CA LEU A 537 -14.30 4.64 -33.15
C LEU A 537 -13.55 5.84 -32.57
N PHE A 538 -12.34 5.66 -32.02
CA PHE A 538 -11.52 6.78 -31.54
C PHE A 538 -11.21 7.76 -32.67
N LYS A 539 -10.75 7.26 -33.82
CA LYS A 539 -10.46 8.06 -35.01
C LYS A 539 -11.62 8.97 -35.41
N ASN A 540 -12.84 8.41 -35.38
CA ASN A 540 -14.07 9.12 -35.76
C ASN A 540 -14.69 9.97 -34.63
N ASN A 541 -14.08 10.03 -33.44
CA ASN A 541 -14.59 10.79 -32.29
C ASN A 541 -13.49 11.67 -31.65
N GLU A 542 -12.34 11.88 -32.29
CA GLU A 542 -11.26 12.73 -31.78
C GLU A 542 -11.65 14.23 -31.68
N GLU A 543 -12.79 14.66 -32.22
CA GLU A 543 -13.32 16.00 -31.99
C GLU A 543 -13.86 16.20 -30.55
N TYR A 544 -14.17 15.13 -29.83
CA TYR A 544 -14.74 15.17 -28.49
C TYR A 544 -13.62 15.22 -27.41
N PRO A 545 -13.66 16.20 -26.48
CA PRO A 545 -12.61 16.36 -25.47
C PRO A 545 -12.34 15.12 -24.61
N GLU A 546 -13.39 14.40 -24.22
CA GLU A 546 -13.31 13.18 -23.41
C GLU A 546 -12.55 12.04 -24.12
N VAL A 547 -12.59 12.00 -25.45
CA VAL A 547 -11.79 11.08 -26.26
C VAL A 547 -10.39 11.66 -26.46
N TYR A 548 -10.31 12.89 -26.97
CA TYR A 548 -9.06 13.52 -27.41
C TYR A 548 -7.99 13.57 -26.31
N ALA A 549 -8.41 13.86 -25.08
CA ALA A 549 -7.51 14.15 -23.97
C ALA A 549 -6.60 12.98 -23.59
N ARG A 550 -7.10 11.74 -23.63
CA ARG A 550 -6.37 10.55 -23.12
C ARG A 550 -6.52 9.31 -23.98
N CYS A 551 -7.02 9.41 -25.21
CA CYS A 551 -7.12 8.24 -26.06
C CYS A 551 -5.76 7.59 -26.38
N HIS A 552 -4.65 8.34 -26.41
CA HIS A 552 -3.31 7.76 -26.55
C HIS A 552 -3.03 6.72 -25.45
N GLU A 553 -3.15 7.12 -24.20
CA GLU A 553 -2.98 6.22 -23.04
C GLU A 553 -3.92 5.01 -23.13
N VAL A 554 -5.19 5.23 -23.47
CA VAL A 554 -6.17 4.13 -23.59
C VAL A 554 -5.74 3.12 -24.67
N THR A 555 -5.20 3.58 -25.80
CA THR A 555 -4.72 2.69 -26.88
C THR A 555 -3.51 1.85 -26.50
N HIS A 556 -2.69 2.28 -25.52
CA HIS A 556 -1.64 1.42 -24.98
C HIS A 556 -2.28 0.20 -24.31
N TYR A 557 -3.20 0.41 -23.36
CA TYR A 557 -3.87 -0.68 -22.66
C TYR A 557 -4.63 -1.61 -23.61
N LEU A 558 -5.36 -1.06 -24.59
CA LEU A 558 -6.10 -1.86 -25.59
C LEU A 558 -5.18 -2.80 -26.37
N SER A 559 -4.01 -2.30 -26.81
CA SER A 559 -3.06 -3.11 -27.58
C SER A 559 -2.25 -4.07 -26.70
N ARG A 560 -2.00 -3.75 -25.43
CA ARG A 560 -1.46 -4.71 -24.44
C ARG A 560 -2.40 -5.91 -24.29
N LEU A 561 -3.70 -5.68 -24.10
CA LEU A 561 -4.72 -6.74 -24.01
C LEU A 561 -4.79 -7.58 -25.30
N GLU A 562 -4.74 -6.93 -26.46
CA GLU A 562 -4.73 -7.64 -27.75
C GLU A 562 -3.46 -8.48 -27.92
N TYR A 563 -2.29 -7.98 -27.51
CA TYR A 563 -1.05 -8.73 -27.53
C TYR A 563 -1.12 -9.92 -26.57
N GLU A 564 -1.58 -9.76 -25.33
CA GLU A 564 -1.76 -10.86 -24.36
C GLU A 564 -2.67 -11.97 -24.92
N LYS A 565 -3.66 -11.61 -25.74
CA LYS A 565 -4.53 -12.58 -26.43
C LYS A 565 -3.86 -13.26 -27.63
N GLN A 566 -3.03 -12.55 -28.39
CA GLN A 566 -2.51 -13.01 -29.68
C GLN A 566 -1.07 -13.54 -29.65
N GLY A 567 -0.22 -13.06 -28.74
CA GLY A 567 1.20 -13.37 -28.64
C GLY A 567 2.02 -13.01 -29.89
N SER A 568 1.58 -12.03 -30.68
CA SER A 568 2.23 -11.70 -31.96
C SER A 568 2.21 -10.20 -32.26
N ILE A 569 3.39 -9.57 -32.28
CA ILE A 569 3.57 -8.17 -32.69
C ILE A 569 2.94 -7.93 -34.06
N ALA A 570 3.24 -8.77 -35.04
CA ALA A 570 2.80 -8.59 -36.42
C ALA A 570 1.26 -8.56 -36.54
N ASN A 571 0.56 -9.43 -35.82
CA ASN A 571 -0.89 -9.47 -35.89
C ASN A 571 -1.56 -8.29 -35.17
N VAL A 572 -0.98 -7.80 -34.08
CA VAL A 572 -1.48 -6.61 -33.38
C VAL A 572 -1.20 -5.36 -34.22
N TYR A 573 0.02 -5.21 -34.75
CA TYR A 573 0.41 -4.10 -35.63
C TYR A 573 -0.45 -4.02 -36.89
N ALA A 574 -0.90 -5.15 -37.44
CA ALA A 574 -1.81 -5.16 -38.58
C ALA A 574 -3.19 -4.53 -38.29
N GLN A 575 -3.54 -4.35 -37.00
CA GLN A 575 -4.75 -3.66 -36.55
C GLN A 575 -4.48 -2.22 -36.12
N CYS A 576 -3.22 -1.83 -35.91
CA CYS A 576 -2.85 -0.50 -35.47
C CYS A 576 -2.81 0.50 -36.65
N ASP A 577 -3.04 1.77 -36.33
CA ASP A 577 -2.73 2.91 -37.20
C ASP A 577 -2.26 4.11 -36.36
N SER A 578 -2.19 5.31 -36.94
CA SER A 578 -1.71 6.51 -36.24
C SER A 578 -2.72 7.12 -35.27
N THR A 579 -3.95 6.56 -35.19
CA THR A 579 -5.01 7.06 -34.32
C THR A 579 -4.49 7.26 -32.91
N CYS A 580 -4.83 8.40 -32.30
CA CYS A 580 -4.38 8.74 -30.96
C CYS A 580 -2.85 8.73 -30.80
N HIS A 581 -2.10 9.31 -31.75
CA HIS A 581 -0.63 9.35 -31.74
C HIS A 581 0.02 7.95 -31.69
N GLY A 582 -0.54 6.97 -32.40
CA GLY A 582 0.11 5.66 -32.55
C GLY A 582 0.23 4.85 -31.26
N GLY A 583 -0.54 5.15 -30.20
CA GLY A 583 -0.40 4.48 -28.90
C GLY A 583 -0.62 2.96 -28.96
N CYS A 584 -1.33 2.46 -29.99
CA CYS A 584 -1.45 1.04 -30.28
C CYS A 584 -0.10 0.34 -30.54
N TYR A 585 0.82 1.00 -31.26
CA TYR A 585 2.15 0.45 -31.51
C TYR A 585 2.96 0.34 -30.22
N HIS A 586 2.89 1.37 -29.37
CA HIS A 586 3.64 1.45 -28.13
C HIS A 586 3.17 0.40 -27.11
N GLY A 587 1.85 0.30 -26.89
CA GLY A 587 1.28 -0.71 -25.97
C GLY A 587 1.62 -2.14 -26.34
N THR A 588 1.67 -2.44 -27.63
CA THR A 588 2.14 -3.75 -28.12
C THR A 588 3.59 -4.03 -27.72
N MET A 589 4.50 -3.04 -27.83
CA MET A 589 5.91 -3.20 -27.44
C MET A 589 6.07 -3.38 -25.93
N GLU A 590 5.27 -2.66 -25.14
CA GLU A 590 5.27 -2.79 -23.68
C GLU A 590 4.84 -4.19 -23.23
N ALA A 591 3.74 -4.72 -23.79
CA ALA A 591 3.29 -6.07 -23.47
C ALA A 591 4.28 -7.14 -23.96
N TYR A 592 4.83 -6.98 -25.17
CA TYR A 592 5.85 -7.88 -25.71
C TYR A 592 7.08 -7.96 -24.79
N LEU A 593 7.67 -6.82 -24.41
CA LEU A 593 8.87 -6.85 -23.56
C LEU A 593 8.58 -7.32 -22.14
N LYS A 594 7.37 -7.11 -21.62
CA LYS A 594 6.96 -7.62 -20.30
C LYS A 594 7.11 -9.15 -20.19
N GLU A 595 6.89 -9.90 -21.26
CA GLU A 595 7.07 -11.36 -21.28
C GLU A 595 8.52 -11.80 -21.04
N TYR A 596 9.48 -10.93 -21.30
CA TYR A 596 10.92 -11.21 -21.15
C TYR A 596 11.49 -10.72 -19.81
N VAL A 597 10.63 -10.26 -18.90
CA VAL A 597 11.03 -9.64 -17.62
C VAL A 597 10.63 -10.56 -16.46
N ASP A 598 11.48 -11.55 -16.26
CA ASP A 598 11.83 -12.18 -14.97
C ASP A 598 12.90 -13.24 -15.29
N GLY A 599 14.18 -12.90 -15.12
CA GLY A 599 15.29 -13.86 -15.22
C GLY A 599 15.86 -14.18 -16.62
N ASP A 600 15.47 -13.49 -17.69
CA ASP A 600 16.06 -13.73 -19.02
C ASP A 600 17.32 -12.87 -19.28
N ALA A 601 18.49 -13.52 -19.32
CA ALA A 601 19.77 -12.90 -19.65
C ALA A 601 19.83 -12.33 -21.10
N ASN A 602 18.82 -12.59 -21.94
CA ASN A 602 18.80 -12.23 -23.35
C ASN A 602 18.04 -10.93 -23.69
N LEU A 603 17.36 -10.26 -22.73
CA LEU A 603 16.58 -9.03 -23.02
C LEU A 603 17.40 -8.00 -23.81
N GLY A 604 18.64 -7.74 -23.39
CA GLY A 604 19.53 -6.80 -24.09
C GLY A 604 19.93 -7.19 -25.51
N SER A 605 19.83 -8.48 -25.87
CA SER A 605 20.13 -8.98 -27.24
C SER A 605 18.90 -8.93 -28.15
N ILE A 606 17.72 -9.19 -27.61
CA ILE A 606 16.46 -9.17 -28.35
C ILE A 606 16.02 -7.71 -28.61
N PHE A 607 16.23 -6.82 -27.65
CA PHE A 607 15.77 -5.43 -27.67
C PHE A 607 16.09 -4.70 -28.98
N SER A 608 17.33 -4.80 -29.49
CA SER A 608 17.72 -4.08 -30.71
C SER A 608 17.22 -4.72 -32.02
N THR A 609 16.57 -5.88 -31.94
CA THR A 609 16.11 -6.66 -33.11
C THR A 609 14.60 -6.65 -33.29
N VAL A 610 13.83 -6.28 -32.26
CA VAL A 610 12.35 -6.35 -32.23
C VAL A 610 11.71 -5.64 -33.43
N CYS A 611 12.16 -4.41 -33.73
CA CYS A 611 11.59 -3.61 -34.81
C CYS A 611 12.04 -4.05 -36.21
N GLY A 612 12.90 -5.06 -36.36
CA GLY A 612 13.43 -5.47 -37.67
C GLY A 612 14.25 -4.36 -38.34
N LYS A 613 14.10 -4.21 -39.66
CA LYS A 613 14.81 -3.20 -40.46
C LYS A 613 13.81 -2.21 -41.06
N SER A 614 14.25 -0.98 -41.31
CA SER A 614 13.40 0.05 -41.92
C SER A 614 12.84 -0.33 -43.29
N GLN A 615 13.51 -1.20 -44.05
CA GLN A 615 13.02 -1.68 -45.36
C GLN A 615 11.85 -2.66 -45.25
N ASP A 616 11.59 -3.20 -44.05
CA ASP A 616 10.47 -4.11 -43.80
C ASP A 616 9.14 -3.35 -43.71
N TYR A 617 9.18 -2.01 -43.68
CA TYR A 617 8.04 -1.13 -43.51
C TYR A 617 7.79 -0.30 -44.77
N GLN A 618 6.57 -0.38 -45.32
CA GLN A 618 6.16 0.49 -46.42
C GLN A 618 5.93 1.94 -45.95
N LYS A 619 5.53 2.12 -44.69
CA LYS A 619 5.35 3.42 -44.06
C LYS A 619 6.49 3.65 -43.05
N PRO A 620 7.47 4.52 -43.36
CA PRO A 620 8.59 4.80 -42.45
C PRO A 620 8.16 5.19 -41.04
N ILE A 621 7.01 5.85 -40.89
CA ILE A 621 6.43 6.21 -39.60
C ILE A 621 6.18 4.97 -38.71
N GLU A 622 5.73 3.84 -39.23
CA GLU A 622 5.48 2.63 -38.42
C GLU A 622 6.78 2.08 -37.80
N PHE A 623 7.89 2.14 -38.54
CA PHE A 623 9.21 1.80 -38.01
C PHE A 623 9.66 2.78 -36.92
N ASN A 624 9.41 4.08 -37.12
CA ASN A 624 9.71 5.11 -36.12
C ASN A 624 8.86 4.94 -34.84
N GLU A 625 7.56 4.64 -34.96
CA GLU A 625 6.68 4.34 -33.83
C GLU A 625 7.11 3.07 -33.10
N CYS A 626 7.60 2.05 -33.81
CA CYS A 626 8.20 0.89 -33.15
C CYS A 626 9.42 1.28 -32.31
N LEU A 627 10.39 2.00 -32.88
CA LEU A 627 11.58 2.44 -32.15
C LEU A 627 11.23 3.36 -30.97
N HIS A 628 10.27 4.26 -31.15
CA HIS A 628 9.76 5.11 -30.08
C HIS A 628 9.10 4.27 -28.98
N GLY A 629 8.20 3.35 -29.34
CA GLY A 629 7.53 2.41 -28.45
C GLY A 629 8.48 1.49 -27.68
N MET A 630 9.62 1.12 -28.26
CA MET A 630 10.68 0.42 -27.52
C MET A 630 11.23 1.25 -26.35
N GLY A 631 11.24 2.58 -26.47
CA GLY A 631 11.60 3.49 -25.38
C GLY A 631 10.56 3.54 -24.26
N HIS A 632 9.27 3.53 -24.63
CA HIS A 632 8.16 3.37 -23.67
C HIS A 632 8.26 2.04 -22.94
N ALA A 633 8.40 0.96 -23.70
CA ALA A 633 8.56 -0.39 -23.19
C ALA A 633 9.78 -0.52 -22.27
N ALA A 634 10.92 0.12 -22.60
CA ALA A 634 12.09 0.15 -21.73
C ALA A 634 11.81 0.79 -20.37
N MET A 635 11.09 1.91 -20.33
CA MET A 635 10.66 2.55 -19.08
C MET A 635 9.69 1.65 -18.31
N PHE A 636 8.75 1.01 -19.00
CA PHE A 636 7.81 0.09 -18.39
C PHE A 636 8.50 -1.13 -17.74
N VAL A 637 9.40 -1.80 -18.47
CA VAL A 637 10.04 -3.05 -17.99
C VAL A 637 11.13 -2.84 -16.96
N THR A 638 11.68 -1.63 -16.87
CA THR A 638 12.70 -1.29 -15.87
C THR A 638 12.09 -0.59 -14.66
N ASP A 639 10.76 -0.62 -14.49
CA ASP A 639 10.06 0.06 -13.40
C ASP A 639 10.44 1.56 -13.31
N MET A 640 10.37 2.25 -14.44
CA MET A 640 10.68 3.69 -14.57
C MET A 640 12.13 4.08 -14.23
N GLU A 641 13.07 3.12 -14.24
CA GLU A 641 14.49 3.38 -14.01
C GLU A 641 15.17 4.02 -15.25
N LEU A 642 15.13 5.36 -15.31
CA LEU A 642 15.58 6.16 -16.46
C LEU A 642 16.92 5.73 -17.06
N MET A 643 17.95 5.54 -16.23
CA MET A 643 19.29 5.18 -16.73
C MET A 643 19.33 3.76 -17.31
N GLN A 644 18.57 2.82 -16.76
CA GLN A 644 18.50 1.46 -17.27
C GLN A 644 17.78 1.44 -18.63
N SER A 645 16.70 2.22 -18.77
CA SER A 645 15.99 2.40 -20.04
C SER A 645 16.88 3.00 -21.14
N LEU A 646 17.64 4.05 -20.81
CA LEU A 646 18.58 4.65 -21.75
C LEU A 646 19.68 3.67 -22.19
N GLN A 647 20.15 2.81 -21.27
CA GLN A 647 21.14 1.77 -21.57
C GLN A 647 20.59 0.64 -22.45
N LEU A 648 19.28 0.35 -22.39
CA LEU A 648 18.61 -0.55 -23.34
C LEU A 648 18.56 0.08 -24.73
N CYS A 649 18.16 1.35 -24.84
CA CYS A 649 18.19 2.08 -26.11
C CYS A 649 19.61 2.17 -26.71
N ASP A 650 20.66 2.23 -25.89
CA ASP A 650 22.06 2.24 -26.36
C ASP A 650 22.49 0.97 -27.10
N ARG A 651 21.69 -0.11 -27.05
CA ARG A 651 21.95 -1.36 -27.76
C ARG A 651 21.70 -1.28 -29.27
N PHE A 652 20.95 -0.28 -29.74
CA PHE A 652 20.84 -0.04 -31.17
C PHE A 652 22.19 0.42 -31.74
N SER A 653 22.61 -0.11 -32.89
CA SER A 653 23.88 0.30 -33.50
C SER A 653 23.79 1.65 -34.23
N ASP A 654 22.63 1.97 -34.78
CA ASP A 654 22.38 3.19 -35.53
C ASP A 654 22.00 4.35 -34.59
N GLN A 655 22.64 5.51 -34.78
CA GLN A 655 22.44 6.68 -33.93
C GLN A 655 21.03 7.25 -34.03
N GLN A 656 20.39 7.22 -35.21
CA GLN A 656 19.02 7.69 -35.37
C GLN A 656 18.04 6.75 -34.65
N HIS A 657 18.29 5.44 -34.69
CA HIS A 657 17.46 4.46 -33.96
C HIS A 657 17.58 4.66 -32.44
N LYS A 658 18.80 4.90 -31.93
CA LYS A 658 19.01 5.27 -30.52
C LYS A 658 18.20 6.51 -30.14
N GLU A 659 18.30 7.57 -30.95
CA GLU A 659 17.59 8.82 -30.70
C GLU A 659 16.07 8.64 -30.72
N ARG A 660 15.52 7.83 -31.64
CA ARG A 660 14.10 7.48 -31.65
C ARG A 660 13.67 6.69 -30.42
N CYS A 661 14.49 5.77 -29.93
CA CYS A 661 14.22 5.07 -28.67
C CYS A 661 14.27 6.03 -27.47
N TYR A 662 15.25 6.92 -27.41
CA TYR A 662 15.36 7.92 -26.35
C TYR A 662 14.14 8.86 -26.30
N THR A 663 13.50 9.16 -27.43
CA THR A 663 12.31 10.01 -27.39
C THR A 663 11.15 9.36 -26.64
N GLY A 664 11.00 8.03 -26.70
CA GLY A 664 10.00 7.30 -25.91
C GLY A 664 10.34 7.34 -24.42
N VAL A 665 11.60 7.03 -24.08
CA VAL A 665 12.10 7.08 -22.70
C VAL A 665 11.87 8.45 -22.06
N PHE A 666 12.21 9.54 -22.77
CA PHE A 666 12.08 10.88 -22.22
C PHE A 666 10.64 11.40 -22.21
N MET A 667 9.78 10.94 -23.10
CA MET A 667 8.35 11.25 -23.07
C MET A 667 7.69 10.67 -21.80
N GLU A 668 8.00 9.41 -21.49
CA GLU A 668 7.54 8.76 -20.26
C GLU A 668 8.14 9.37 -19.01
N ASN A 669 9.42 9.75 -19.07
CA ASN A 669 10.06 10.44 -17.96
C ASN A 669 9.45 11.82 -17.67
N SER A 670 9.08 12.59 -18.69
CA SER A 670 8.71 14.01 -18.51
C SER A 670 7.22 14.27 -18.33
N SER A 671 6.37 13.39 -18.85
CA SER A 671 4.92 13.59 -18.80
C SER A 671 4.12 12.40 -18.28
N SER A 672 4.75 11.24 -18.05
CA SER A 672 4.06 9.98 -17.74
C SER A 672 2.84 9.79 -18.65
N SER A 673 3.03 10.07 -19.95
CA SER A 673 1.96 10.16 -20.95
C SER A 673 1.18 8.86 -21.12
N THR A 674 1.68 7.74 -20.63
CA THR A 674 1.09 6.41 -20.77
C THR A 674 0.49 5.82 -19.50
N SER A 675 0.74 6.43 -18.33
CA SER A 675 0.40 5.83 -17.04
C SER A 675 0.56 6.81 -15.89
N PHE A 676 -0.55 7.29 -15.32
CA PHE A 676 -0.52 7.94 -14.00
C PHE A 676 -0.18 6.97 -12.85
N ASP A 677 -0.28 5.66 -13.10
CA ASP A 677 0.11 4.54 -12.24
C ASP A 677 1.63 4.28 -12.23
N HIS A 678 2.40 4.85 -13.16
CA HIS A 678 3.86 4.75 -13.22
C HIS A 678 4.51 6.14 -13.35
N ALA A 679 4.44 6.94 -12.28
CA ALA A 679 5.07 8.25 -12.25
C ALA A 679 6.61 8.13 -12.35
N SER A 680 7.24 9.05 -13.10
CA SER A 680 8.70 9.08 -13.18
C SER A 680 9.35 9.28 -11.81
N LYS A 681 10.35 8.46 -11.49
CA LYS A 681 11.22 8.57 -10.30
C LYS A 681 12.22 9.73 -10.38
N TYR A 682 12.38 10.34 -11.56
CA TYR A 682 13.50 11.23 -11.88
C TYR A 682 13.07 12.68 -12.12
N ILE A 683 11.87 13.05 -11.70
CA ILE A 683 11.33 14.40 -11.82
C ILE A 683 11.23 15.03 -10.43
N LYS A 684 11.71 16.28 -10.30
CA LYS A 684 11.82 16.99 -9.02
C LYS A 684 11.11 18.33 -9.07
N ALA A 685 10.24 18.61 -8.10
CA ALA A 685 9.53 19.88 -8.03
C ALA A 685 10.44 21.05 -7.62
N ASP A 686 11.45 20.75 -6.80
CA ASP A 686 12.46 21.70 -6.30
C ASP A 686 13.63 21.91 -7.28
N ASP A 687 13.89 20.96 -8.18
CA ASP A 687 14.80 21.12 -9.31
C ASP A 687 14.09 20.80 -10.65
N PRO A 688 13.48 21.80 -11.31
CA PRO A 688 12.75 21.57 -12.55
C PRO A 688 13.66 21.13 -13.71
N PHE A 689 14.98 21.27 -13.59
CA PHE A 689 15.97 20.98 -14.62
C PHE A 689 16.54 19.56 -14.54
N TYR A 690 16.26 18.85 -13.44
CA TYR A 690 16.59 17.45 -13.25
C TYR A 690 15.62 16.55 -14.06
N PRO A 691 16.11 15.47 -14.70
CA PRO A 691 17.47 14.92 -14.64
C PRO A 691 18.42 15.45 -15.71
N CYS A 692 17.93 16.28 -16.66
CA CYS A 692 18.70 16.66 -17.84
C CYS A 692 20.01 17.41 -17.53
N ASN A 693 20.07 18.14 -16.41
CA ASN A 693 21.29 18.81 -15.93
C ASN A 693 22.36 17.85 -15.37
N ALA A 694 21.99 16.59 -15.08
CA ALA A 694 22.87 15.58 -14.49
C ALA A 694 23.23 14.44 -15.46
N LEU A 695 22.53 14.34 -16.61
CA LEU A 695 22.78 13.30 -17.61
C LEU A 695 24.03 13.58 -18.47
N GLU A 696 24.62 12.50 -19.00
CA GLU A 696 25.67 12.55 -20.01
C GLU A 696 25.23 13.33 -21.27
N GLU A 697 26.16 14.05 -21.89
CA GLU A 697 25.89 14.96 -23.02
C GLU A 697 25.14 14.28 -24.19
N LYS A 698 25.41 12.99 -24.44
CA LYS A 698 24.75 12.21 -25.51
C LYS A 698 23.22 12.11 -25.33
N TYR A 699 22.71 12.21 -24.09
CA TYR A 699 21.29 12.13 -23.77
C TYR A 699 20.63 13.50 -23.63
N GLN A 700 21.41 14.52 -23.28
CA GLN A 700 20.91 15.84 -22.90
C GLN A 700 20.03 16.47 -23.99
N SER A 701 20.39 16.32 -25.26
CA SER A 701 19.68 16.98 -26.35
C SER A 701 18.19 16.61 -26.40
N LEU A 702 17.87 15.32 -26.25
CA LEU A 702 16.49 14.82 -26.23
C LEU A 702 15.85 14.94 -24.85
N CYS A 703 16.62 14.83 -23.77
CA CYS A 703 16.11 15.11 -22.43
C CYS A 703 15.55 16.54 -22.36
N TRP A 704 16.34 17.55 -22.76
CA TRP A 704 15.92 18.95 -22.78
C TRP A 704 14.76 19.22 -23.75
N GLN A 705 14.67 18.45 -24.83
CA GLN A 705 13.53 18.51 -25.75
C GLN A 705 12.23 18.16 -25.03
N TYR A 706 12.20 17.05 -24.30
CA TYR A 706 11.00 16.55 -23.62
C TYR A 706 10.78 17.17 -22.23
N GLN A 707 11.80 17.81 -21.64
CA GLN A 707 11.69 18.53 -20.37
C GLN A 707 10.64 19.65 -20.42
N SER A 708 10.36 20.21 -21.60
CA SER A 708 9.30 21.23 -21.73
C SER A 708 7.90 20.68 -21.47
N SER A 709 7.67 19.37 -21.65
CA SER A 709 6.43 18.72 -21.20
C SER A 709 6.30 18.77 -19.69
N TYR A 710 7.39 18.47 -18.96
CA TYR A 710 7.40 18.62 -17.51
C TYR A 710 7.22 20.09 -17.07
N PHE A 711 7.90 21.02 -17.75
CA PHE A 711 7.70 22.46 -17.50
C PHE A 711 6.24 22.88 -17.65
N SER A 712 5.52 22.32 -18.62
CA SER A 712 4.09 22.58 -18.82
C SER A 712 3.24 22.08 -17.66
N ILE A 713 3.56 20.92 -17.10
CA ILE A 713 2.86 20.34 -15.94
C ILE A 713 3.03 21.23 -14.71
N ILE A 714 4.27 21.53 -14.31
CA ILE A 714 4.53 22.35 -13.10
C ILE A 714 4.10 23.80 -13.25
N SER A 715 3.93 24.28 -14.48
CA SER A 715 3.45 25.63 -14.77
C SER A 715 1.93 25.69 -14.94
N ASN A 716 1.21 24.58 -14.80
CA ASN A 716 -0.21 24.47 -15.10
C ASN A 716 -0.57 25.04 -16.49
N GLN A 717 0.23 24.65 -17.49
CA GLN A 717 0.14 25.07 -18.90
C GLN A 717 0.24 26.58 -19.15
N ASP A 718 0.81 27.36 -18.23
CA ASP A 718 1.19 28.75 -18.49
C ASP A 718 2.40 28.79 -19.45
N TRP A 719 2.13 28.88 -20.76
CA TRP A 719 3.16 28.83 -21.80
C TRP A 719 4.20 29.95 -21.71
N LYS A 720 3.89 31.09 -21.07
CA LYS A 720 4.89 32.14 -20.79
C LYS A 720 5.84 31.73 -19.69
N LYS A 721 5.40 30.96 -18.68
CA LYS A 721 6.28 30.34 -17.70
C LYS A 721 7.12 29.25 -18.35
N VAL A 722 6.52 28.37 -19.17
CA VAL A 722 7.24 27.32 -19.91
C VAL A 722 8.35 27.92 -20.78
N ALA A 723 8.06 28.97 -21.56
CA ALA A 723 9.05 29.66 -22.37
C ALA A 723 10.20 30.24 -21.53
N ARG A 724 9.92 30.80 -20.34
CA ARG A 724 10.95 31.30 -19.42
C ARG A 724 11.83 30.19 -18.85
N LEU A 725 11.28 28.99 -18.62
CA LEU A 725 12.05 27.82 -18.22
C LEU A 725 12.91 27.31 -19.37
N CYS A 726 12.38 27.23 -20.59
CA CYS A 726 13.16 26.89 -21.78
C CYS A 726 14.33 27.85 -22.04
N LEU A 727 14.22 29.14 -21.69
CA LEU A 727 15.32 30.09 -21.82
C LEU A 727 16.43 29.92 -20.77
N GLN A 728 16.16 29.21 -19.67
CA GLN A 728 17.11 28.97 -18.59
C GLN A 728 17.99 27.72 -18.82
N ILE A 729 17.62 26.84 -19.74
CA ILE A 729 18.45 25.67 -20.11
C ILE A 729 19.63 26.11 -20.99
N PRO A 730 20.65 25.25 -21.23
CA PRO A 730 21.77 25.60 -22.10
C PRO A 730 21.32 26.01 -23.52
N GLY A 731 21.85 27.13 -24.02
CA GLY A 731 21.41 27.77 -25.27
C GLY A 731 21.34 26.88 -26.51
N LYS A 732 22.26 25.90 -26.63
CA LYS A 732 22.28 24.93 -27.74
C LYS A 732 21.04 24.02 -27.81
N TYR A 733 20.21 23.98 -26.77
CA TYR A 733 19.01 23.14 -26.69
C TYR A 733 17.69 23.93 -26.74
N HIS A 734 17.75 25.27 -26.83
CA HIS A 734 16.54 26.13 -26.81
C HIS A 734 15.53 25.72 -27.89
N ASP A 735 15.96 25.61 -29.15
CA ASP A 735 15.06 25.23 -30.25
C ASP A 735 14.34 23.91 -30.01
N ARG A 736 15.01 22.91 -29.40
CA ARG A 736 14.36 21.64 -29.08
C ARG A 736 13.31 21.78 -27.98
N CYS A 737 13.61 22.54 -26.93
CA CYS A 737 12.66 22.82 -25.85
C CYS A 737 11.40 23.53 -26.38
N PHE A 738 11.60 24.56 -27.22
CA PHE A 738 10.52 25.34 -27.84
C PHE A 738 9.73 24.54 -28.88
N ARG A 739 10.38 23.62 -29.62
CA ARG A 739 9.69 22.76 -30.60
C ARG A 739 8.66 21.87 -29.90
N THR A 740 9.02 21.31 -28.75
CA THR A 740 8.10 20.43 -28.01
C THR A 740 6.92 21.19 -27.38
N ILE A 741 7.04 22.50 -27.12
CA ILE A 741 5.86 23.32 -26.75
C ILE A 741 4.78 23.21 -27.84
N GLY A 742 5.20 23.28 -29.11
CA GLY A 742 4.32 23.09 -30.26
C GLY A 742 3.78 21.66 -30.37
N THR A 743 4.63 20.64 -30.21
CA THR A 743 4.17 19.24 -30.31
C THR A 743 3.14 18.91 -29.23
N ASN A 744 3.32 19.45 -28.02
CA ASN A 744 2.42 19.26 -26.89
C ASN A 744 1.05 19.89 -27.11
N GLN A 745 0.94 20.98 -27.89
CA GLN A 745 -0.37 21.56 -28.21
C GLN A 745 -1.30 20.54 -28.84
N VAL A 746 -0.78 19.73 -29.76
CA VAL A 746 -1.55 18.66 -30.42
C VAL A 746 -1.93 17.55 -29.45
N GLY A 747 -1.17 17.33 -28.37
CA GLY A 747 -1.58 16.42 -27.29
C GLY A 747 -2.69 16.99 -26.39
N PHE A 748 -2.79 18.32 -26.26
CA PHE A 748 -3.66 18.97 -25.27
C PHE A 748 -4.97 19.53 -25.81
N THR A 749 -5.01 19.97 -27.07
CA THR A 749 -6.19 20.62 -27.65
C THR A 749 -6.38 20.21 -29.10
N SER A 750 -7.64 20.10 -29.54
CA SER A 750 -8.01 19.91 -30.94
C SER A 750 -8.21 21.24 -31.69
N SER A 751 -8.19 22.39 -31.00
CA SER A 751 -8.40 23.71 -31.60
C SER A 751 -7.11 24.28 -32.20
N LEU A 752 -7.08 24.38 -33.53
CA LEU A 752 -5.96 24.96 -34.28
C LEU A 752 -5.71 26.44 -33.91
N GLU A 753 -6.76 27.20 -33.61
CA GLU A 753 -6.68 28.59 -33.16
C GLU A 753 -6.01 28.70 -31.80
N MET A 754 -6.30 27.77 -30.88
CA MET A 754 -5.65 27.70 -29.58
C MET A 754 -4.17 27.36 -29.72
N MET A 755 -3.83 26.36 -30.55
CA MET A 755 -2.43 26.02 -30.86
C MET A 755 -1.66 27.23 -31.39
N LYS A 756 -2.27 28.00 -32.31
CA LYS A 756 -1.67 29.22 -32.86
C LYS A 756 -1.46 30.24 -31.75
N LYS A 757 -2.54 30.57 -31.02
CA LYS A 757 -2.52 31.54 -29.94
C LYS A 757 -1.42 31.24 -28.91
N ASP A 758 -1.21 29.97 -28.59
CA ASP A 758 -0.19 29.55 -27.62
C ASP A 758 1.23 29.64 -28.20
N CYS A 759 1.44 29.31 -29.49
CA CYS A 759 2.70 29.58 -30.16
C CYS A 759 3.02 31.08 -30.27
N ASP A 760 2.02 31.96 -30.38
CA ASP A 760 2.25 33.43 -30.39
C ASP A 760 2.79 33.97 -29.05
N LEU A 761 2.69 33.20 -27.97
CA LEU A 761 3.23 33.56 -26.66
C LEU A 761 4.75 33.40 -26.59
N MET A 762 5.38 32.77 -27.60
CA MET A 762 6.81 32.54 -27.62
C MET A 762 7.59 33.88 -27.74
N PRO A 763 8.74 34.01 -27.05
CA PRO A 763 9.33 35.32 -26.76
C PRO A 763 10.03 36.00 -27.95
N SER A 764 10.20 35.31 -29.07
CA SER A 764 10.80 35.86 -30.29
C SER A 764 10.19 35.23 -31.53
N GLU A 765 10.29 35.89 -32.69
CA GLU A 765 9.80 35.34 -33.96
C GLU A 765 10.45 34.01 -34.33
N HIS A 766 11.73 33.84 -34.00
CA HIS A 766 12.42 32.56 -34.16
C HIS A 766 11.71 31.45 -33.36
N PHE A 767 11.45 31.66 -32.07
CA PHE A 767 10.81 30.64 -31.24
C PHE A 767 9.32 30.42 -31.56
N LYS A 768 8.61 31.44 -32.06
CA LYS A 768 7.27 31.28 -32.62
C LYS A 768 7.28 30.33 -33.82
N ASN A 769 8.22 30.53 -34.76
CA ASN A 769 8.39 29.66 -35.91
C ASN A 769 8.73 28.21 -35.49
N VAL A 770 9.64 28.04 -34.53
CA VAL A 770 10.00 26.72 -33.97
C VAL A 770 8.79 26.02 -33.33
N CYS A 771 7.96 26.75 -32.58
CA CYS A 771 6.71 26.21 -32.02
C CYS A 771 5.73 25.80 -33.12
N VAL A 772 5.50 26.64 -34.13
CA VAL A 772 4.63 26.34 -35.29
C VAL A 772 5.10 25.08 -36.02
N ALA A 773 6.40 24.93 -36.24
CA ALA A 773 6.97 23.71 -36.82
C ALA A 773 6.75 22.49 -35.92
N GLY A 774 6.80 22.65 -34.60
CA GLY A 774 6.43 21.61 -33.63
C GLY A 774 4.98 21.14 -33.79
N VAL A 775 4.03 22.07 -33.92
CA VAL A 775 2.60 21.75 -34.11
C VAL A 775 2.40 20.95 -35.40
N VAL A 776 2.90 21.43 -36.54
CA VAL A 776 2.75 20.74 -37.83
C VAL A 776 3.41 19.36 -37.82
N SER A 777 4.60 19.27 -37.21
CA SER A 777 5.28 17.99 -37.02
C SER A 777 4.37 17.02 -36.26
N SER A 778 3.78 17.42 -35.14
CA SER A 778 2.92 16.54 -34.35
C SER A 778 1.60 16.19 -35.07
N LEU A 779 0.98 17.15 -35.77
CA LEU A 779 -0.20 16.90 -36.62
C LEU A 779 0.09 15.85 -37.71
N SER A 780 1.28 15.87 -38.30
CA SER A 780 1.68 14.88 -39.33
C SER A 780 1.83 13.46 -38.78
N TYR A 781 2.13 13.30 -37.49
CA TYR A 781 2.20 11.98 -36.83
C TYR A 781 0.81 11.53 -36.36
N ARG A 782 -0.04 12.45 -35.87
CA ARG A 782 -1.41 12.12 -35.41
C ARG A 782 -2.34 11.70 -36.55
N PHE A 783 -2.36 12.49 -37.62
CA PHE A 783 -3.38 12.42 -38.67
C PHE A 783 -2.80 11.94 -40.01
N VAL A 784 -2.20 10.74 -40.01
CA VAL A 784 -1.58 10.16 -41.22
C VAL A 784 -2.63 9.98 -42.32
N GLY A 785 -2.35 10.51 -43.50
CA GLY A 785 -3.27 10.50 -44.65
C GLY A 785 -4.23 11.70 -44.71
N GLU A 786 -4.26 12.54 -43.66
CA GLU A 786 -5.16 13.69 -43.54
C GLU A 786 -4.37 15.01 -43.47
N THR A 787 -3.96 15.53 -44.64
CA THR A 787 -3.16 16.76 -44.72
C THR A 787 -3.95 18.04 -44.39
N GLN A 788 -5.28 18.01 -44.38
CA GLN A 788 -6.12 19.21 -44.26
C GLN A 788 -5.87 19.97 -42.95
N LYS A 789 -5.78 19.30 -41.80
CA LYS A 789 -5.53 19.96 -40.51
C LYS A 789 -4.18 20.71 -40.48
N MET A 790 -3.16 20.15 -41.15
CA MET A 790 -1.86 20.82 -41.28
C MET A 790 -1.96 22.07 -42.16
N ILE A 791 -2.70 21.99 -43.27
CA ILE A 791 -2.93 23.12 -44.19
C ILE A 791 -3.68 24.24 -43.49
N ASP A 792 -4.75 23.89 -42.77
CA ASP A 792 -5.58 24.84 -42.03
C ASP A 792 -4.74 25.55 -40.96
N PHE A 793 -3.94 24.81 -40.19
CA PHE A 793 -3.05 25.41 -39.20
C PHE A 793 -1.99 26.33 -39.83
N CYS A 794 -1.33 25.90 -40.92
CA CYS A 794 -0.36 26.75 -41.61
C CYS A 794 -0.99 28.00 -42.24
N SER A 795 -2.27 27.97 -42.56
CA SER A 795 -3.02 29.13 -43.03
C SER A 795 -3.28 30.14 -41.90
N LEU A 796 -3.42 29.68 -40.65
CA LEU A 796 -3.54 30.52 -39.45
C LEU A 796 -2.19 31.14 -39.02
N ALA A 797 -1.07 30.53 -39.42
CA ALA A 797 0.26 31.02 -39.07
C ALA A 797 0.55 32.39 -39.70
N ASP A 798 1.30 33.22 -38.95
CA ASP A 798 1.77 34.53 -39.41
C ASP A 798 2.58 34.40 -40.70
N LEU A 799 2.48 35.38 -41.60
CA LEU A 799 3.05 35.32 -42.96
C LEU A 799 4.52 34.89 -42.98
N GLN A 800 5.33 35.38 -42.04
CA GLN A 800 6.76 35.06 -41.95
C GLN A 800 7.07 33.63 -41.50
N ASN A 801 6.11 32.94 -40.87
CA ASN A 801 6.24 31.56 -40.40
C ASN A 801 5.66 30.55 -41.41
N ARG A 802 4.87 31.00 -42.39
CA ARG A 802 4.19 30.12 -43.35
C ARG A 802 5.15 29.27 -44.18
N GLU A 803 6.25 29.82 -44.65
CA GLU A 803 7.22 29.05 -45.46
C GLU A 803 7.75 27.84 -44.71
N SER A 804 8.21 28.05 -43.49
CA SER A 804 8.71 26.98 -42.61
C SER A 804 7.60 25.97 -42.28
N CYS A 805 6.39 26.47 -42.00
CA CYS A 805 5.21 25.65 -41.72
C CYS A 805 4.89 24.69 -42.88
N PHE A 806 4.78 25.20 -44.11
CA PHE A 806 4.50 24.37 -45.29
C PHE A 806 5.65 23.43 -45.67
N LYS A 807 6.91 23.84 -45.47
CA LYS A 807 8.06 22.93 -45.58
C LYS A 807 7.98 21.78 -44.58
N GLN A 808 7.54 22.06 -43.36
CA GLN A 808 7.36 21.02 -42.33
C GLN A 808 6.25 20.02 -42.71
N ILE A 809 5.21 20.42 -43.45
CA ILE A 809 4.24 19.47 -44.06
C ILE A 809 4.98 18.52 -44.99
N GLY A 810 5.79 19.04 -45.91
CA GLY A 810 6.59 18.25 -46.85
C GLY A 810 7.48 17.21 -46.14
N SER A 811 8.16 17.62 -45.06
CA SER A 811 8.96 16.71 -44.23
C SER A 811 8.10 15.62 -43.58
N GLY A 812 6.91 15.95 -43.07
CA GLY A 812 6.03 14.99 -42.40
C GLY A 812 5.45 13.95 -43.35
N VAL A 813 4.99 14.37 -44.54
CA VAL A 813 4.35 13.45 -45.50
C VAL A 813 5.35 12.48 -46.16
N LEU A 814 6.65 12.77 -46.10
CA LEU A 814 7.70 11.83 -46.52
C LEU A 814 7.80 10.60 -45.60
N ASP A 815 7.39 10.73 -44.34
CA ASP A 815 7.38 9.60 -43.39
C ASP A 815 6.15 8.68 -43.58
N TRP A 816 5.14 9.10 -44.35
CA TRP A 816 3.89 8.36 -44.53
C TRP A 816 4.01 7.20 -45.52
N ASN A 817 4.92 7.29 -46.49
CA ASN A 817 5.17 6.23 -47.45
C ASN A 817 6.55 6.36 -48.09
N THR A 818 7.21 5.23 -48.34
CA THR A 818 8.46 5.22 -49.12
C THR A 818 8.28 5.71 -50.56
N ASP A 819 7.08 5.59 -51.13
CA ASP A 819 6.74 6.16 -52.44
C ASP A 819 6.54 7.68 -52.33
N ARG A 820 7.54 8.42 -52.83
CA ARG A 820 7.53 9.88 -52.85
C ARG A 820 6.37 10.48 -53.65
N ASP A 821 5.73 9.74 -54.55
CA ASP A 821 4.55 10.25 -55.25
C ASP A 821 3.33 10.36 -54.32
N VAL A 822 3.29 9.61 -53.21
CA VAL A 822 2.29 9.79 -52.15
C VAL A 822 2.49 11.16 -51.50
N ALA A 823 3.73 11.48 -51.07
CA ALA A 823 4.06 12.78 -50.50
C ALA A 823 3.72 13.95 -51.45
N LYS A 824 4.00 13.79 -52.75
CA LYS A 824 3.65 14.81 -53.77
C LYS A 824 2.14 15.02 -53.85
N LYS A 825 1.34 13.94 -53.87
CA LYS A 825 -0.12 14.02 -53.89
C LYS A 825 -0.68 14.71 -52.66
N GLU A 826 -0.07 14.50 -51.49
CA GLU A 826 -0.47 15.20 -50.27
C GLU A 826 -0.15 16.70 -50.33
N CYS A 827 1.05 17.10 -50.77
CA CYS A 827 1.38 18.51 -51.00
C CYS A 827 0.44 19.14 -52.05
N GLN A 828 0.02 18.41 -53.09
CA GLN A 828 -0.90 18.90 -54.12
C GLN A 828 -2.30 19.28 -53.61
N LYS A 829 -2.67 18.86 -52.38
CA LYS A 829 -3.92 19.31 -51.73
C LYS A 829 -3.84 20.77 -51.26
N ILE A 830 -2.64 21.36 -51.20
CA ILE A 830 -2.45 22.77 -50.83
C ILE A 830 -2.93 23.67 -51.97
N SER A 831 -3.96 24.46 -51.71
CA SER A 831 -4.53 25.40 -52.69
C SER A 831 -3.72 26.69 -52.84
N ASP A 832 -2.97 27.09 -51.82
CA ASP A 832 -2.05 28.24 -51.87
C ASP A 832 -0.82 27.92 -52.74
N PRO A 833 -0.57 28.65 -53.86
CA PRO A 833 0.54 28.36 -54.75
C PRO A 833 1.92 28.44 -54.08
N ALA A 834 2.09 29.37 -53.12
CA ALA A 834 3.34 29.49 -52.37
C ALA A 834 3.52 28.31 -51.41
N GLY A 835 2.50 27.99 -50.63
CA GLY A 835 2.45 26.80 -49.76
C GLY A 835 2.74 25.50 -50.49
N LEU A 836 2.12 25.29 -51.66
CA LEU A 836 2.37 24.15 -52.53
C LEU A 836 3.85 24.09 -52.93
N SER A 837 4.40 25.19 -53.42
CA SER A 837 5.81 25.28 -53.84
C SER A 837 6.76 24.96 -52.69
N TRP A 838 6.50 25.49 -51.49
CA TRP A 838 7.31 25.24 -50.29
C TRP A 838 7.24 23.79 -49.83
N CYS A 839 6.06 23.18 -49.79
CA CYS A 839 5.88 21.76 -49.46
C CYS A 839 6.64 20.87 -50.47
N MET A 840 6.47 21.14 -51.77
CA MET A 840 7.14 20.41 -52.84
C MET A 840 8.66 20.59 -52.85
N SER A 841 9.19 21.70 -52.31
CA SER A 841 10.64 21.94 -52.27
C SER A 841 11.41 20.99 -51.34
N VAL A 842 10.70 20.29 -50.44
CA VAL A 842 11.28 19.32 -49.50
C VAL A 842 11.29 17.90 -50.06
N ILE A 843 10.35 17.58 -50.95
CA ILE A 843 10.20 16.26 -51.58
C ILE A 843 11.18 16.13 -52.73
#